data_AF-A0AAU5SXY7-F1
#
_entry.id   AF-A0AAU5SXY7-F1
#
_cell.length_a   1.000
_cell.length_b   1.000
_cell.length_c   1.000
_cell.angle_alpha   90.00
_cell.angle_beta   90.00
_cell.angle_gamma   90.00
#
_symmetry.space_group_name_H-M   'P 1'
#
loop_
_entity.id
_entity.type
_entity.pdbx_description
1 polymer ?
#
loop_
_entity_poly.entity_id
_entity_poly.type
_entity_poly.pdbx_seq_one_letter_code
_entity_poly.pdbx_strand_id
1 'polypeptide(L)'
;MGIPTDPDTGTDTAGAGAERGASRALTQLRTGTGAAPAAARRAVRVTLAACVGFYTFLYVLHRTVPATYALFAAVSLAVLSRIPGTGRQRAAQLVRVLPLACVLVTLGTLLAVRTWVAVAGMLVIGFCLAFSSAAGPRQAGAAPGLQLLLILPCFPPYSPGDLGERLAGAVVGILLLILAEAWVLPDPPVRSYRDRAAEAAGVAARCAAALAAPPYALPRAAAGEAVAAGEALRPSKSPEAERPAGPGLRERALAHTGLAARTLLARLHALPAAAEGVPPLPESLVLMRAVEGAGREVAALLADLPPAGSARPREQDAEAVLVLRRARAELAVALPPKPADRRRQASVLEVADAALVLGEAADICVRGRRAATEGRGSGRFWYARMSAPRLWWHRLAAHAGPRSVHFQNAVRIALALAVARTIAGLDTLPHGFWAMLAVLSLTRTTAVQTRHTVRSALVGTCVGALAAGGVLTLAGTASTAYAFILPPLMLVAFATGPLHGVGWGQAMFTNVVAMAFAQLAPSDWRLAEYRFLDVLIGSVIGLACGLLAWPRGAHDELGRAVARLLRAAAAEVAATTRGSGGPGPAGAGEPEESEVRRALVLAESAYAQYQGEAQRPAGPGADWQSALMAGHHVLWGSRRVRAAGGGPPAPVAERRVGEYGAWVAEGLRTAAERYDVPRSSAGPAGRSPAGAGPRTSDSSLDAPPRYYTAVAWLDFLTADLVRMAASHPAQRLVTP
;
A
#
# COMPACT_ATOMS: atom_id res chain seq x y z
N MET A 1 -0.11 -84.27 6.54
CA MET A 1 1.28 -83.95 6.93
C MET A 1 1.54 -82.52 6.48
N GLY A 2 1.73 -81.59 7.43
CA GLY A 2 2.20 -80.21 7.17
C GLY A 2 1.18 -79.07 7.38
N ILE A 3 1.23 -78.44 8.57
CA ILE A 3 0.85 -77.02 8.79
C ILE A 3 2.16 -76.21 8.74
N PRO A 4 2.12 -74.95 8.23
CA PRO A 4 2.54 -73.78 9.03
C PRO A 4 1.52 -72.60 8.90
N THR A 5 0.93 -72.06 9.98
CA THR A 5 1.33 -70.88 10.81
C THR A 5 1.36 -69.50 10.09
N ASP A 6 0.28 -68.70 10.30
CA ASP A 6 0.08 -67.23 10.56
C ASP A 6 1.20 -66.16 10.31
N PRO A 7 0.94 -64.82 10.42
CA PRO A 7 -0.29 -63.98 10.24
C PRO A 7 -0.03 -62.61 9.52
N ASP A 8 -1.05 -61.76 9.42
CA ASP A 8 -1.04 -60.27 9.43
C ASP A 8 -0.05 -59.45 8.56
N THR A 9 -0.56 -58.76 7.52
CA THR A 9 -0.07 -57.43 7.06
C THR A 9 -1.17 -56.68 6.28
N GLY A 10 -2.26 -56.32 6.96
CA GLY A 10 -3.38 -55.58 6.36
C GLY A 10 -3.52 -54.10 6.78
N THR A 11 -2.71 -53.62 7.72
CA THR A 11 -2.99 -52.36 8.45
C THR A 11 -1.98 -51.22 8.22
N ASP A 12 -0.84 -51.46 7.57
CA ASP A 12 0.25 -50.45 7.49
C ASP A 12 0.17 -49.46 6.31
N THR A 13 -0.67 -49.69 5.30
CA THR A 13 -0.75 -48.80 4.12
C THR A 13 -1.58 -47.54 4.37
N ALA A 14 -2.59 -47.62 5.25
CA ALA A 14 -3.43 -46.47 5.63
C ALA A 14 -2.71 -45.51 6.58
N GLY A 15 -1.97 -46.04 7.57
CA GLY A 15 -1.14 -45.25 8.49
C GLY A 15 -0.03 -44.49 7.76
N ALA A 16 0.69 -45.16 6.86
CA ALA A 16 1.78 -44.55 6.09
C ALA A 16 1.31 -43.45 5.11
N GLY A 17 0.04 -43.47 4.68
CA GLY A 17 -0.57 -42.42 3.86
C GLY A 17 -0.95 -41.18 4.69
N ALA A 18 -1.52 -41.40 5.87
CA ALA A 18 -1.90 -40.33 6.81
C ALA A 18 -0.67 -39.60 7.38
N GLU A 19 0.39 -40.34 7.73
CA GLU A 19 1.67 -39.76 8.20
C GLU A 19 2.36 -38.93 7.12
N ARG A 20 2.37 -39.40 5.86
CA ARG A 20 2.90 -38.63 4.72
C ARG A 20 2.08 -37.37 4.45
N GLY A 21 0.76 -37.43 4.62
CA GLY A 21 -0.14 -36.27 4.54
C GLY A 21 0.14 -35.24 5.63
N ALA A 22 0.29 -35.70 6.88
CA ALA A 22 0.61 -34.84 8.03
C ALA A 22 1.98 -34.18 7.91
N SER A 23 3.00 -34.92 7.46
CA SER A 23 4.35 -34.39 7.20
C SER A 23 4.36 -33.31 6.11
N ARG A 24 3.61 -33.53 5.01
CA ARG A 24 3.44 -32.52 3.95
C ARG A 24 2.69 -31.29 4.45
N ALA A 25 1.63 -31.46 5.23
CA ALA A 25 0.87 -30.36 5.81
C ALA A 25 1.72 -29.54 6.80
N LEU A 26 2.53 -30.19 7.64
CA LEU A 26 3.48 -29.53 8.54
C LEU A 26 4.57 -28.78 7.78
N THR A 27 5.07 -29.36 6.69
CA THR A 27 6.05 -28.69 5.82
C THR A 27 5.43 -27.47 5.16
N GLN A 28 4.21 -27.59 4.59
CA GLN A 28 3.49 -26.45 4.03
C GLN A 28 3.15 -25.38 5.09
N LEU A 29 2.81 -25.75 6.32
CA LEU A 29 2.59 -24.83 7.42
C LEU A 29 3.86 -24.02 7.73
N ARG A 30 5.04 -24.66 7.68
CA ARG A 30 6.33 -24.02 7.98
C ARG A 30 6.87 -23.18 6.82
N THR A 31 6.85 -23.70 5.59
CA THR A 31 7.55 -23.09 4.45
C THR A 31 6.62 -22.50 3.38
N GLY A 32 5.33 -22.81 3.44
CA GLY A 32 4.35 -22.35 2.45
C GLY A 32 4.12 -20.84 2.49
N THR A 33 4.17 -20.23 1.31
CA THR A 33 3.95 -18.78 1.08
C THR A 33 2.51 -18.45 0.63
N GLY A 34 1.69 -19.47 0.36
CA GLY A 34 0.30 -19.31 -0.06
C GLY A 34 -0.64 -18.81 1.05
N ALA A 35 -1.86 -18.42 0.65
CA ALA A 35 -2.88 -17.88 1.56
C ALA A 35 -3.28 -18.86 2.68
N ALA A 36 -3.41 -20.16 2.37
CA ALA A 36 -3.78 -21.19 3.35
C ALA A 36 -2.71 -21.40 4.43
N PRO A 37 -1.42 -21.63 4.11
CA PRO A 37 -0.36 -21.66 5.10
C PRO A 37 -0.28 -20.41 5.99
N ALA A 38 -0.44 -19.22 5.42
CA ALA A 38 -0.42 -17.97 6.17
C ALA A 38 -1.62 -17.86 7.12
N ALA A 39 -2.82 -18.22 6.67
CA ALA A 39 -4.02 -18.25 7.50
C ALA A 39 -3.89 -19.27 8.65
N ALA A 40 -3.35 -20.45 8.38
CA ALA A 40 -3.14 -21.50 9.38
C ALA A 40 -2.11 -21.08 10.46
N ARG A 41 -0.95 -20.53 10.06
CA ARG A 41 0.03 -19.99 11.02
C ARG A 41 -0.58 -18.91 11.91
N ARG A 42 -1.34 -17.99 11.34
CA ARG A 42 -2.06 -16.95 12.09
C ARG A 42 -3.06 -17.60 13.05
N ALA A 43 -3.89 -18.53 12.59
CA ALA A 43 -4.87 -19.22 13.43
C ALA A 43 -4.23 -19.88 14.66
N VAL A 44 -3.09 -20.57 14.50
CA VAL A 44 -2.34 -21.17 15.61
C VAL A 44 -1.88 -20.12 16.61
N ARG A 45 -1.24 -19.03 16.15
CA ARG A 45 -0.74 -17.97 17.04
C ARG A 45 -1.86 -17.29 17.82
N VAL A 46 -2.97 -16.96 17.16
CA VAL A 46 -4.13 -16.33 17.81
C VAL A 46 -4.75 -17.26 18.82
N THR A 47 -4.98 -18.52 18.45
CA THR A 47 -5.60 -19.51 19.33
C THR A 47 -4.74 -19.74 20.56
N LEU A 48 -3.43 -19.90 20.38
CA LEU A 48 -2.49 -20.07 21.50
C LEU A 48 -2.55 -18.87 22.45
N ALA A 49 -2.37 -17.65 21.94
CA ALA A 49 -2.36 -16.44 22.77
C ALA A 49 -3.68 -16.23 23.52
N ALA A 50 -4.80 -16.43 22.82
CA ALA A 50 -6.13 -16.24 23.35
C ALA A 50 -6.53 -17.31 24.39
N CYS A 51 -6.33 -18.59 24.08
CA CYS A 51 -6.66 -19.68 25.00
C CYS A 51 -5.77 -19.69 26.24
N VAL A 52 -4.46 -19.45 26.09
CA VAL A 52 -3.54 -19.36 27.25
C VAL A 52 -3.99 -18.23 28.17
N GLY A 53 -4.21 -17.02 27.64
CA GLY A 53 -4.69 -15.90 28.46
C GLY A 53 -6.05 -16.17 29.11
N PHE A 54 -7.02 -16.66 28.35
CA PHE A 54 -8.37 -16.93 28.82
C PHE A 54 -8.39 -18.00 29.92
N TYR A 55 -7.76 -19.16 29.70
CA TYR A 55 -7.77 -20.27 30.65
C TYR A 55 -6.91 -20.02 31.88
N THR A 56 -5.79 -19.29 31.76
CA THR A 56 -5.03 -18.90 32.96
C THR A 56 -5.88 -18.03 33.88
N PHE A 57 -6.58 -17.02 33.37
CA PHE A 57 -7.43 -16.19 34.23
C PHE A 57 -8.68 -16.94 34.72
N LEU A 58 -9.33 -17.72 33.87
CA LEU A 58 -10.59 -18.37 34.20
C LEU A 58 -10.42 -19.57 35.14
N TYR A 59 -9.50 -20.47 34.82
CA TYR A 59 -9.35 -21.75 35.53
C TYR A 59 -8.24 -21.75 36.59
N VAL A 60 -7.21 -20.93 36.45
CA VAL A 60 -6.11 -20.86 37.44
C VAL A 60 -6.33 -19.73 38.44
N LEU A 61 -6.69 -18.54 37.96
CA LEU A 61 -6.87 -17.36 38.82
C LEU A 61 -8.33 -17.15 39.26
N HIS A 62 -9.28 -17.90 38.69
CA HIS A 62 -10.72 -17.80 38.98
C HIS A 62 -11.29 -16.39 38.83
N ARG A 63 -10.84 -15.64 37.81
CA ARG A 63 -11.26 -14.27 37.51
C ARG A 63 -11.84 -14.17 36.10
N THR A 64 -13.13 -13.89 35.99
CA THR A 64 -13.87 -13.85 34.71
C THR A 64 -13.64 -12.58 33.89
N VAL A 65 -13.49 -11.42 34.56
CA VAL A 65 -13.23 -10.13 33.90
C VAL A 65 -11.89 -10.12 33.16
N PRO A 66 -10.73 -10.41 33.78
CA PRO A 66 -9.46 -10.40 33.06
C PRO A 66 -9.37 -11.52 32.03
N ALA A 67 -10.04 -12.67 32.24
CA ALA A 67 -10.16 -13.72 31.22
C ALA A 67 -10.80 -13.19 29.93
N THR A 68 -11.95 -12.52 30.06
CA THR A 68 -12.67 -11.92 28.94
C THR A 68 -11.80 -10.92 28.18
N TYR A 69 -11.10 -10.04 28.90
CA TYR A 69 -10.22 -9.04 28.28
C TYR A 69 -8.98 -9.67 27.62
N ALA A 70 -8.40 -10.73 28.19
CA ALA A 70 -7.28 -11.43 27.57
C ALA A 70 -7.68 -12.08 26.24
N LEU A 71 -8.83 -12.76 26.20
CA LEU A 71 -9.40 -13.35 24.99
C LEU A 71 -9.67 -12.29 23.92
N PHE A 72 -10.45 -11.26 24.26
CA PHE A 72 -10.85 -10.25 23.29
C PHE A 72 -9.70 -9.35 22.85
N ALA A 73 -8.71 -9.07 23.69
CA ALA A 73 -7.54 -8.29 23.28
C ALA A 73 -6.70 -9.05 22.24
N ALA A 74 -6.47 -10.35 22.45
CA ALA A 74 -5.79 -11.18 21.46
C ALA A 74 -6.61 -11.29 20.16
N VAL A 75 -7.89 -11.65 20.24
CA VAL A 75 -8.75 -11.84 19.06
C VAL A 75 -8.98 -10.52 18.29
N SER A 76 -9.13 -9.38 18.98
CA SER A 76 -9.36 -8.08 18.34
C SER A 76 -8.14 -7.61 17.52
N LEU A 77 -6.95 -7.67 18.11
CA LEU A 77 -5.72 -7.26 17.45
C LEU A 77 -5.17 -8.28 16.46
N ALA A 78 -5.61 -9.54 16.56
CA ALA A 78 -5.13 -10.58 15.68
C ALA A 78 -6.10 -11.00 14.59
N VAL A 79 -7.41 -10.98 14.80
CA VAL A 79 -8.44 -11.41 13.82
C VAL A 79 -9.08 -10.21 13.14
N LEU A 80 -9.58 -9.26 13.95
CA LEU A 80 -10.27 -8.08 13.43
C LEU A 80 -9.28 -7.10 12.79
N SER A 81 -8.09 -6.98 13.36
CA SER A 81 -7.02 -6.17 12.77
C SER A 81 -6.28 -6.94 11.68
N ARG A 82 -6.08 -6.30 10.52
CA ARG A 82 -5.27 -6.82 9.41
C ARG A 82 -3.95 -6.07 9.37
N ILE A 83 -3.10 -6.29 10.37
CA ILE A 83 -1.77 -5.68 10.40
C ILE A 83 -0.91 -6.41 9.35
N PRO A 84 -0.51 -5.76 8.25
CA PRO A 84 0.32 -6.41 7.25
C PRO A 84 1.74 -6.57 7.80
N GLY A 85 2.36 -7.72 7.59
CA GLY A 85 3.72 -7.96 8.08
C GLY A 85 4.18 -9.41 8.01
N THR A 86 5.46 -9.63 8.31
CA THR A 86 5.89 -10.87 8.95
C THR A 86 5.50 -10.87 10.43
N GLY A 87 5.57 -12.03 11.10
CA GLY A 87 5.31 -12.15 12.54
C GLY A 87 6.07 -11.12 13.39
N ARG A 88 7.36 -10.92 13.14
CA ARG A 88 8.18 -9.92 13.85
C ARG A 88 7.75 -8.48 13.57
N GLN A 89 7.39 -8.15 12.32
CA GLN A 89 6.88 -6.83 11.97
C GLN A 89 5.52 -6.54 12.65
N ARG A 90 4.63 -7.55 12.71
CA ARG A 90 3.36 -7.45 13.46
C ARG A 90 3.61 -7.28 14.95
N ALA A 91 4.48 -8.08 15.56
CA ALA A 91 4.86 -7.95 16.97
C ALA A 91 5.39 -6.56 17.30
N ALA A 92 6.29 -6.00 16.48
CA ALA A 92 6.80 -4.64 16.66
C ALA A 92 5.69 -3.58 16.57
N GLN A 93 4.71 -3.78 15.69
CA GLN A 93 3.54 -2.89 15.60
C GLN A 93 2.62 -3.04 16.82
N LEU A 94 2.40 -4.27 17.30
CA LEU A 94 1.61 -4.56 18.50
C LEU A 94 2.20 -3.90 19.75
N VAL A 95 3.53 -3.95 19.92
CA VAL A 95 4.24 -3.23 20.99
C VAL A 95 3.96 -1.73 20.93
N ARG A 96 3.95 -1.13 19.72
CA ARG A 96 3.68 0.31 19.55
C ARG A 96 2.23 0.70 19.86
N VAL A 97 1.27 -0.19 19.64
CA VAL A 97 -0.16 0.10 19.90
C VAL A 97 -0.60 -0.29 21.33
N LEU A 98 0.20 -1.07 22.07
CA LEU A 98 -0.12 -1.49 23.44
C LEU A 98 -0.45 -0.31 24.38
N PRO A 99 0.34 0.79 24.44
CA PRO A 99 -0.01 1.93 25.29
C PRO A 99 -1.35 2.57 24.90
N LEU A 100 -1.62 2.67 23.60
CA LEU A 100 -2.88 3.20 23.09
C LEU A 100 -4.05 2.26 23.45
N ALA A 101 -3.87 0.95 23.37
CA ALA A 101 -4.86 -0.03 23.81
C ALA A 101 -5.24 0.15 25.29
N CYS A 102 -4.25 0.35 26.18
CA CYS A 102 -4.51 0.63 27.60
C CYS A 102 -5.30 1.94 27.80
N VAL A 103 -4.95 2.99 27.06
CA VAL A 103 -5.69 4.27 27.10
C VAL A 103 -7.14 4.07 26.63
N LEU A 104 -7.37 3.33 25.55
CA LEU A 104 -8.71 3.07 25.03
C LEU A 104 -9.57 2.25 26.00
N VAL A 105 -8.98 1.23 26.66
CA VAL A 105 -9.69 0.44 27.67
C VAL A 105 -10.07 1.30 28.89
N THR A 106 -9.16 2.18 29.30
CA THR A 106 -9.38 3.14 30.39
C THR A 106 -10.48 4.12 30.03
N LEU A 107 -10.38 4.77 28.86
CA LEU A 107 -11.39 5.71 28.37
C LEU A 107 -12.76 5.05 28.23
N GLY A 108 -12.84 3.85 27.64
CA GLY A 108 -14.12 3.16 27.53
C GLY A 108 -14.75 2.86 28.90
N THR A 109 -13.93 2.51 29.90
CA THR A 109 -14.43 2.25 31.27
C THR A 109 -14.98 3.52 31.90
N LEU A 110 -14.29 4.65 31.73
CA LEU A 110 -14.71 5.95 32.27
C LEU A 110 -15.91 6.56 31.53
N LEU A 111 -16.03 6.32 30.22
CA LEU A 111 -17.12 6.87 29.41
C LEU A 111 -18.45 6.13 29.62
N ALA A 112 -18.43 4.93 30.22
CA ALA A 112 -19.62 4.13 30.47
C ALA A 112 -20.58 4.72 31.53
N VAL A 113 -20.20 5.79 32.25
CA VAL A 113 -20.98 6.43 33.33
C VAL A 113 -22.40 6.82 32.88
N ARG A 114 -22.52 7.39 31.66
CA ARG A 114 -23.80 7.81 31.08
C ARG A 114 -23.84 7.41 29.61
N THR A 115 -25.02 6.99 29.13
CA THR A 115 -25.23 6.61 27.72
C THR A 115 -24.79 7.71 26.75
N TRP A 116 -25.13 8.97 26.99
CA TRP A 116 -24.75 10.07 26.08
C TRP A 116 -23.24 10.32 26.05
N VAL A 117 -22.53 10.15 27.18
CA VAL A 117 -21.07 10.28 27.27
C VAL A 117 -20.40 9.17 26.47
N ALA A 118 -20.89 7.94 26.60
CA ALA A 118 -20.45 6.80 25.81
C ALA A 118 -20.69 7.01 24.30
N VAL A 119 -21.86 7.53 23.91
CA VAL A 119 -22.17 7.85 22.51
C VAL A 119 -21.24 8.92 21.95
N ALA A 120 -21.01 10.01 22.69
CA ALA A 120 -20.07 11.06 22.30
C ALA A 120 -18.63 10.53 22.18
N GLY A 121 -18.22 9.67 23.10
CA GLY A 121 -16.93 8.98 23.05
C GLY A 121 -16.78 8.07 21.83
N MET A 122 -17.81 7.28 21.51
CA MET A 122 -17.83 6.44 20.30
C MET A 122 -17.75 7.28 19.02
N LEU A 123 -18.43 8.43 18.99
CA LEU A 123 -18.39 9.34 17.85
C LEU A 123 -16.98 9.93 17.68
N VAL A 124 -16.42 10.54 18.72
CA VAL A 124 -15.13 11.26 18.63
C VAL A 124 -13.94 10.30 18.51
N ILE A 125 -13.83 9.33 19.43
CA ILE A 125 -12.69 8.40 19.44
C ILE A 125 -12.81 7.41 18.28
N GLY A 126 -14.03 6.95 17.97
CA GLY A 126 -14.28 6.10 16.80
C GLY A 126 -13.92 6.81 15.49
N PHE A 127 -14.23 8.10 15.35
CA PHE A 127 -13.79 8.93 14.23
C PHE A 127 -12.26 9.02 14.17
N CYS A 128 -11.59 9.36 15.26
CA CYS A 128 -10.12 9.49 15.30
C CYS A 128 -9.42 8.17 14.92
N LEU A 129 -9.89 7.04 15.44
CA LEU A 129 -9.34 5.71 15.11
C LEU A 129 -9.59 5.36 13.65
N ALA A 130 -10.80 5.58 13.13
CA ALA A 130 -11.10 5.31 11.71
C ALA A 130 -10.33 6.25 10.78
N PHE A 131 -10.19 7.53 11.12
CA PHE A 131 -9.47 8.53 10.36
C PHE A 131 -7.96 8.30 10.38
N SER A 132 -7.42 7.66 11.42
CA SER A 132 -6.01 7.26 11.48
C SER A 132 -5.57 6.35 10.33
N SER A 133 -6.52 5.70 9.63
CA SER A 133 -6.26 4.96 8.39
C SER A 133 -5.61 5.82 7.28
N ALA A 134 -5.87 7.14 7.28
CA ALA A 134 -5.23 8.10 6.38
C ALA A 134 -3.70 8.17 6.57
N ALA A 135 -3.18 7.75 7.74
CA ALA A 135 -1.75 7.78 8.01
C ALA A 135 -0.98 6.66 7.28
N GLY A 136 -1.60 5.51 7.00
CA GLY A 136 -0.96 4.41 6.29
C GLY A 136 -1.62 3.04 6.54
N PRO A 137 -1.17 1.99 5.81
CA PRO A 137 -1.81 0.68 5.82
C PRO A 137 -1.71 -0.05 7.16
N ARG A 138 -0.61 0.16 7.91
CA ARG A 138 -0.43 -0.48 9.24
C ARG A 138 -1.39 0.10 10.28
N GLN A 139 -1.62 1.41 10.23
CA GLN A 139 -2.59 2.10 11.09
C GLN A 139 -4.02 1.70 10.73
N ALA A 140 -4.35 1.73 9.44
CA ALA A 140 -5.63 1.26 8.93
C ALA A 140 -5.93 -0.18 9.36
N GLY A 141 -4.92 -1.05 9.33
CA GLY A 141 -5.02 -2.44 9.75
C GLY A 141 -5.33 -2.64 11.23
N ALA A 142 -4.81 -1.78 12.12
CA ALA A 142 -4.98 -1.89 13.57
C ALA A 142 -6.27 -1.24 14.12
N ALA A 143 -6.82 -0.25 13.40
CA ALA A 143 -7.96 0.54 13.88
C ALA A 143 -9.18 -0.31 14.32
N PRO A 144 -9.61 -1.37 13.62
CA PRO A 144 -10.77 -2.15 14.04
C PRO A 144 -10.56 -2.89 15.37
N GLY A 145 -9.37 -3.46 15.61
CA GLY A 145 -9.09 -4.11 16.89
C GLY A 145 -9.07 -3.10 18.04
N LEU A 146 -8.46 -1.93 17.81
CA LEU A 146 -8.45 -0.83 18.78
C LEU A 146 -9.86 -0.29 19.07
N GLN A 147 -10.74 -0.20 18.06
CA GLN A 147 -12.14 0.17 18.27
C GLN A 147 -12.85 -0.82 19.18
N LEU A 148 -12.61 -2.13 19.03
CA LEU A 148 -13.21 -3.12 19.93
C LEU A 148 -12.72 -2.97 21.39
N LEU A 149 -11.46 -2.61 21.60
CA LEU A 149 -10.90 -2.35 22.93
C LEU A 149 -11.48 -1.10 23.61
N LEU A 150 -11.97 -0.13 22.83
CA LEU A 150 -12.78 0.97 23.35
C LEU A 150 -14.22 0.52 23.65
N ILE A 151 -14.79 -0.30 22.75
CA ILE A 151 -16.19 -0.74 22.81
C ILE A 151 -16.46 -1.61 24.03
N LEU A 152 -15.62 -2.63 24.26
CA LEU A 152 -15.82 -3.64 25.31
C LEU A 152 -16.06 -3.02 26.71
N PRO A 153 -15.21 -2.09 27.21
CA PRO A 153 -15.43 -1.48 28.53
C PRO A 153 -16.50 -0.40 28.58
N CYS A 154 -16.96 0.11 27.44
CA CYS A 154 -17.94 1.20 27.34
C CYS A 154 -19.39 0.71 27.47
N PHE A 155 -19.57 -0.58 27.71
CA PHE A 155 -20.86 -1.23 27.95
C PHE A 155 -21.25 -1.22 29.42
N PRO A 156 -22.55 -1.02 29.74
CA PRO A 156 -23.07 -1.16 31.09
C PRO A 156 -22.87 -2.59 31.65
N PRO A 157 -22.79 -2.77 32.98
CA PRO A 157 -22.86 -1.72 34.00
C PRO A 157 -21.57 -0.90 34.11
N TYR A 158 -21.69 0.38 34.49
CA TYR A 158 -20.54 1.20 34.83
C TYR A 158 -19.89 0.67 36.11
N SER A 159 -18.72 0.05 35.96
CA SER A 159 -17.92 -0.51 37.05
C SER A 159 -16.46 -0.04 36.93
N PRO A 160 -16.12 1.13 37.52
CA PRO A 160 -14.76 1.65 37.46
C PRO A 160 -13.79 0.83 38.32
N GLY A 161 -14.28 0.11 39.33
CA GLY A 161 -13.47 -0.77 40.18
C GLY A 161 -12.79 -1.91 39.41
N ASP A 162 -13.42 -2.38 38.33
CA ASP A 162 -12.88 -3.45 37.49
C ASP A 162 -11.73 -2.99 36.58
N LEU A 163 -11.39 -1.70 36.53
CA LEU A 163 -10.40 -1.16 35.60
C LEU A 163 -9.05 -1.89 35.68
N GLY A 164 -8.59 -2.22 36.89
CA GLY A 164 -7.35 -2.96 37.08
C GLY A 164 -7.41 -4.36 36.45
N GLU A 165 -8.52 -5.07 36.63
CA GLU A 165 -8.73 -6.39 36.04
C GLU A 165 -8.85 -6.33 34.51
N ARG A 166 -9.58 -5.33 33.98
CA ARG A 166 -9.73 -5.09 32.54
C ARG A 166 -8.37 -4.84 31.87
N LEU A 167 -7.53 -3.99 32.48
CA LEU A 167 -6.19 -3.68 32.00
C LEU A 167 -5.25 -4.88 32.12
N ALA A 168 -5.28 -5.61 33.23
CA ALA A 168 -4.45 -6.80 33.42
C ALA A 168 -4.74 -7.85 32.35
N GLY A 169 -6.01 -8.16 32.12
CA GLY A 169 -6.44 -9.08 31.07
C GLY A 169 -5.98 -8.61 29.68
N ALA A 170 -6.25 -7.35 29.34
CA ALA A 170 -5.90 -6.79 28.03
C ALA A 170 -4.38 -6.81 27.79
N VAL A 171 -3.58 -6.37 28.76
CA VAL A 171 -2.11 -6.37 28.64
C VAL A 171 -1.57 -7.78 28.47
N VAL A 172 -2.01 -8.75 29.28
CA VAL A 172 -1.56 -10.15 29.17
C VAL A 172 -1.94 -10.73 27.81
N GLY A 173 -3.17 -10.54 27.35
CA GLY A 173 -3.62 -11.01 26.03
C GLY A 173 -2.79 -10.44 24.88
N ILE A 174 -2.46 -9.14 24.94
CA ILE A 174 -1.62 -8.47 23.92
C ILE A 174 -0.17 -8.95 23.99
N LEU A 175 0.40 -9.12 25.19
CA LEU A 175 1.76 -9.62 25.37
C LEU A 175 1.91 -11.05 24.86
N LEU A 176 0.96 -11.93 25.18
CA LEU A 176 0.94 -13.30 24.65
C LEU A 176 0.84 -13.30 23.12
N LEU A 177 0.03 -12.41 22.54
CA LEU A 177 -0.05 -12.26 21.09
C LEU A 177 1.25 -11.74 20.49
N ILE A 178 1.94 -10.78 21.14
CA ILE A 178 3.26 -10.28 20.71
C ILE A 178 4.27 -11.43 20.68
N LEU A 179 4.33 -12.24 21.74
CA LEU A 179 5.23 -13.39 21.83
C LEU A 179 4.91 -14.45 20.77
N ALA A 180 3.63 -14.77 20.59
CA ALA A 180 3.18 -15.72 19.57
C ALA A 180 3.53 -15.23 18.16
N GLU A 181 3.28 -13.96 17.84
CA GLU A 181 3.65 -13.39 16.52
C GLU A 181 5.15 -13.33 16.30
N ALA A 182 5.94 -13.08 17.35
CA ALA A 182 7.37 -13.00 17.20
C ALA A 182 8.01 -14.38 16.99
N TRP A 183 7.57 -15.41 17.73
CA TRP A 183 8.34 -16.65 17.92
C TRP A 183 7.61 -17.93 17.47
N VAL A 184 6.28 -17.96 17.41
CA VAL A 184 5.53 -19.18 17.06
C VAL A 184 5.34 -19.27 15.54
N LEU A 185 5.90 -20.33 14.92
CA LEU A 185 5.81 -20.61 13.48
C LEU A 185 6.18 -19.38 12.62
N PRO A 186 7.40 -18.83 12.66
CA PRO A 186 7.74 -17.59 11.96
C PRO A 186 7.44 -17.65 10.47
N ASP A 187 6.98 -16.52 9.89
CA ASP A 187 6.71 -16.43 8.46
C ASP A 187 8.03 -16.51 7.66
N PRO A 188 8.03 -17.12 6.46
CA PRO A 188 9.21 -17.17 5.61
C PRO A 188 9.69 -15.75 5.24
N PRO A 189 11.00 -15.54 5.07
CA PRO A 189 11.55 -14.24 4.72
C PRO A 189 11.02 -13.79 3.36
N VAL A 190 10.53 -12.56 3.30
CA VAL A 190 10.08 -11.93 2.05
C VAL A 190 11.08 -10.83 1.71
N ARG A 191 11.51 -10.77 0.44
CA ARG A 191 12.36 -9.69 -0.05
C ARG A 191 11.70 -8.34 0.18
N SER A 192 12.41 -7.44 0.87
CA SER A 192 11.90 -6.12 1.19
C SER A 192 11.82 -5.24 -0.06
N TYR A 193 11.04 -4.17 0.01
CA TYR A 193 11.02 -3.18 -1.09
C TYR A 193 12.38 -2.49 -1.26
N ARG A 194 13.15 -2.33 -0.17
CA ARG A 194 14.52 -1.81 -0.19
C ARG A 194 15.44 -2.72 -1.00
N ASP A 195 15.34 -4.04 -0.84
CA ASP A 195 16.15 -5.01 -1.60
C ASP A 195 15.84 -4.96 -3.10
N ARG A 196 14.55 -4.84 -3.45
CA ARG A 196 14.13 -4.69 -4.86
C ARG A 196 14.64 -3.38 -5.47
N ALA A 197 14.66 -2.30 -4.69
CA ALA A 197 15.21 -1.02 -5.12
C ALA A 197 16.74 -1.10 -5.30
N ALA A 198 17.44 -1.82 -4.43
CA ALA A 198 18.86 -2.10 -4.57
C ALA A 198 19.17 -2.88 -5.86
N GLU A 199 18.39 -3.94 -6.14
CA GLU A 199 18.50 -4.74 -7.35
C GLU A 199 18.27 -3.89 -8.61
N ALA A 200 17.21 -3.06 -8.61
CA ALA A 200 16.91 -2.16 -9.72
C ALA A 200 18.01 -1.11 -9.97
N ALA A 201 18.62 -0.55 -8.91
CA ALA A 201 19.76 0.34 -9.04
C ALA A 201 20.99 -0.39 -9.63
N GLY A 202 21.22 -1.65 -9.23
CA GLY A 202 22.26 -2.50 -9.80
C GLY A 202 22.03 -2.82 -11.28
N VAL A 203 20.78 -3.11 -11.68
CA VAL A 203 20.40 -3.30 -13.10
C VAL A 203 20.62 -2.01 -13.89
N ALA A 204 20.24 -0.85 -13.34
CA ALA A 204 20.47 0.44 -13.98
C ALA A 204 21.97 0.72 -14.20
N ALA A 205 22.82 0.39 -13.22
CA ALA A 205 24.27 0.50 -13.36
C ALA A 205 24.82 -0.40 -14.48
N ARG A 206 24.34 -1.66 -14.58
CA ARG A 206 24.71 -2.56 -15.69
C ARG A 206 24.27 -2.03 -17.06
N CYS A 207 23.06 -1.46 -17.14
CA CYS A 207 22.57 -0.84 -18.38
C CYS A 207 23.42 0.37 -18.78
N ALA A 208 23.80 1.21 -17.81
CA ALA A 208 24.69 2.35 -18.06
C ALA A 208 26.08 1.91 -18.54
N ALA A 209 26.65 0.85 -17.95
CA ALA A 209 27.91 0.26 -18.38
C ALA A 209 27.84 -0.26 -19.83
N ALA A 210 26.75 -0.97 -20.18
CA ALA A 210 26.54 -1.47 -21.54
C ALA A 210 26.41 -0.34 -22.58
N LEU A 211 25.80 0.78 -22.21
CA LEU A 211 25.66 1.96 -23.07
C LEU A 211 26.95 2.79 -23.18
N ALA A 212 27.91 2.59 -22.27
CA ALA A 212 29.23 3.23 -22.28
C ALA A 212 30.30 2.42 -23.05
N ALA A 213 30.01 1.15 -23.40
CA ALA A 213 30.89 0.26 -24.14
C ALA A 213 30.36 0.02 -25.57
N PRO A 214 31.22 -0.28 -26.57
CA PRO A 214 30.78 -0.70 -27.90
C PRO A 214 29.84 -1.92 -27.79
N PRO A 215 28.70 -1.96 -28.52
CA PRO A 215 28.28 -1.09 -29.63
C PRO A 215 27.49 0.18 -29.23
N TYR A 216 27.57 0.62 -27.96
CA TYR A 216 26.87 1.80 -27.41
C TYR A 216 25.34 1.70 -27.48
N ALA A 217 24.84 0.47 -27.45
CA ALA A 217 23.44 0.12 -27.50
C ALA A 217 23.12 -0.92 -26.42
N LEU A 218 21.89 -0.91 -25.90
CA LEU A 218 21.48 -1.82 -24.85
C LEU A 218 21.17 -3.21 -25.44
N PRO A 219 21.84 -4.29 -24.98
CA PRO A 219 21.52 -5.65 -25.42
C PRO A 219 20.08 -6.03 -25.07
N ARG A 220 19.42 -6.85 -25.92
CA ARG A 220 18.02 -7.29 -25.68
C ARG A 220 17.82 -7.92 -24.31
N ALA A 221 18.77 -8.71 -23.83
CA ALA A 221 18.72 -9.32 -22.50
C ALA A 221 18.73 -8.27 -21.38
N ALA A 222 19.64 -7.29 -21.44
CA ALA A 222 19.71 -6.18 -20.49
C ALA A 222 18.46 -5.30 -20.53
N ALA A 223 17.91 -5.07 -21.73
CA ALA A 223 16.64 -4.37 -21.91
C ALA A 223 15.46 -5.11 -21.24
N GLY A 224 15.37 -6.43 -21.40
CA GLY A 224 14.37 -7.26 -20.71
C GLY A 224 14.53 -7.24 -19.19
N GLU A 225 15.78 -7.31 -18.70
CA GLU A 225 16.10 -7.22 -17.27
C GLU A 225 15.71 -5.85 -16.68
N ALA A 226 15.97 -4.75 -17.40
CA ALA A 226 15.58 -3.40 -17.00
C ALA A 226 14.06 -3.24 -16.88
N VAL A 227 13.30 -3.79 -17.84
CA VAL A 227 11.83 -3.80 -17.78
C VAL A 227 11.35 -4.64 -16.59
N ALA A 228 11.88 -5.84 -16.40
CA ALA A 228 11.50 -6.72 -15.29
C ALA A 228 11.80 -6.09 -13.91
N ALA A 229 12.96 -5.47 -13.74
CA ALA A 229 13.34 -4.76 -12.52
C ALA A 229 12.42 -3.55 -12.25
N GLY A 230 12.07 -2.79 -13.30
CA GLY A 230 11.12 -1.69 -13.21
C GLY A 230 9.71 -2.15 -12.84
N GLU A 231 9.26 -3.30 -13.36
CA GLU A 231 7.96 -3.91 -13.04
C GLU A 231 7.92 -4.49 -11.61
N ALA A 232 9.03 -5.03 -11.11
CA ALA A 232 9.14 -5.58 -9.75
C ALA A 232 8.99 -4.52 -8.63
N LEU A 233 9.27 -3.25 -8.96
CA LEU A 233 9.12 -2.08 -8.09
C LEU A 233 7.69 -1.52 -8.04
N ARG A 234 6.73 -2.12 -8.75
CA ARG A 234 5.32 -1.75 -8.62
C ARG A 234 4.82 -2.12 -7.22
N PRO A 235 4.20 -1.18 -6.46
CA PRO A 235 3.66 -1.50 -5.15
C PRO A 235 2.63 -2.64 -5.16
N SER A 236 1.90 -2.82 -6.27
CA SER A 236 0.97 -3.94 -6.47
C SER A 236 1.66 -5.32 -6.55
N LYS A 237 2.93 -5.36 -6.96
CA LYS A 237 3.77 -6.57 -6.97
C LYS A 237 4.50 -6.79 -5.65
N SER A 238 4.35 -5.87 -4.69
CA SER A 238 4.91 -5.97 -3.35
C SER A 238 3.84 -6.40 -2.33
N PRO A 239 4.17 -7.30 -1.40
CA PRO A 239 3.30 -7.60 -0.27
C PRO A 239 2.92 -6.32 0.48
N GLU A 240 1.70 -6.25 1.00
CA GLU A 240 1.16 -5.06 1.69
C GLU A 240 2.08 -4.52 2.79
N ALA A 241 2.79 -5.41 3.47
CA ALA A 241 3.74 -5.11 4.54
C ALA A 241 4.95 -4.29 4.10
N GLU A 242 5.40 -4.54 2.88
CA GLU A 242 6.63 -4.02 2.29
C GLU A 242 6.36 -2.79 1.41
N ARG A 243 5.09 -2.46 1.15
CA ARG A 243 4.73 -1.28 0.34
C ARG A 243 5.20 0.00 1.06
N PRO A 244 5.92 0.91 0.37
CA PRO A 244 6.38 2.17 0.96
C PRO A 244 5.24 3.21 1.03
N ALA A 245 4.17 2.91 1.77
CA ALA A 245 2.96 3.75 1.85
C ALA A 245 2.82 4.52 3.17
N GLY A 246 3.87 4.52 4.00
CA GLY A 246 3.88 5.19 5.31
C GLY A 246 4.01 6.72 5.23
N PRO A 247 3.62 7.44 6.29
CA PRO A 247 3.65 8.91 6.32
C PRO A 247 5.03 9.46 6.72
N GLY A 248 5.91 8.59 7.23
CA GLY A 248 7.23 8.92 7.74
C GLY A 248 8.22 9.28 6.63
N LEU A 249 9.34 9.87 7.05
CA LEU A 249 10.39 10.33 6.16
C LEU A 249 11.02 9.18 5.37
N ARG A 250 11.31 8.05 6.02
CA ARG A 250 11.96 6.89 5.38
C ARG A 250 11.02 6.21 4.39
N GLU A 251 9.75 6.03 4.74
CA GLU A 251 8.77 5.40 3.86
C GLU A 251 8.51 6.26 2.60
N ARG A 252 8.38 7.59 2.75
CA ARG A 252 8.27 8.51 1.61
C ARG A 252 9.51 8.48 0.72
N ALA A 253 10.70 8.52 1.34
CA ALA A 253 11.95 8.43 0.61
C ALA A 253 12.05 7.12 -0.17
N LEU A 254 11.70 5.99 0.44
CA LEU A 254 11.70 4.68 -0.22
C LEU A 254 10.72 4.61 -1.41
N ALA A 255 9.55 5.24 -1.31
CA ALA A 255 8.61 5.36 -2.42
C ALA A 255 9.21 6.15 -3.58
N HIS A 256 9.88 7.27 -3.28
CA HIS A 256 10.58 8.08 -4.27
C HIS A 256 11.82 7.39 -4.85
N THR A 257 12.55 6.59 -4.05
CA THR A 257 13.65 5.74 -4.54
C THR A 257 13.13 4.75 -5.59
N GLY A 258 12.02 4.06 -5.30
CA GLY A 258 11.40 3.16 -6.27
C GLY A 258 10.93 3.87 -7.54
N LEU A 259 10.30 5.04 -7.41
CA LEU A 259 9.89 5.88 -8.54
C LEU A 259 11.09 6.32 -9.40
N ALA A 260 12.16 6.80 -8.75
CA ALA A 260 13.37 7.28 -9.42
C ALA A 260 14.13 6.14 -10.10
N ALA A 261 14.22 4.95 -9.48
CA ALA A 261 14.83 3.77 -10.08
C ALA A 261 14.09 3.32 -11.34
N ARG A 262 12.74 3.28 -11.29
CA ARG A 262 11.91 2.98 -12.48
C ARG A 262 12.10 4.02 -13.57
N THR A 263 12.18 5.29 -13.20
CA THR A 263 12.43 6.40 -14.14
C THR A 263 13.79 6.21 -14.82
N LEU A 264 14.86 5.98 -14.04
CA LEU A 264 16.20 5.75 -14.57
C LEU A 264 16.26 4.55 -15.53
N LEU A 265 15.68 3.41 -15.15
CA LEU A 265 15.60 2.22 -16.02
C LEU A 265 14.85 2.51 -17.32
N ALA A 266 13.72 3.24 -17.26
CA ALA A 266 12.97 3.64 -18.45
C ALA A 266 13.76 4.60 -19.35
N ARG A 267 14.53 5.53 -18.78
CA ARG A 267 15.38 6.47 -19.53
C ARG A 267 16.58 5.77 -20.19
N LEU A 268 17.21 4.82 -19.49
CA LEU A 268 18.29 4.00 -20.04
C LEU A 268 17.79 3.11 -21.19
N HIS A 269 16.61 2.52 -21.03
CA HIS A 269 15.99 1.69 -22.06
C HIS A 269 15.62 2.49 -23.33
N ALA A 270 15.16 3.73 -23.17
CA ALA A 270 14.76 4.60 -24.26
C ALA A 270 15.89 5.51 -24.79
N LEU A 271 17.15 5.30 -24.35
CA LEU A 271 18.27 6.10 -24.82
C LEU A 271 18.52 5.82 -26.32
N PRO A 272 18.59 6.85 -27.19
CA PRO A 272 18.89 6.64 -28.60
C PRO A 272 20.22 5.93 -28.81
N ALA A 273 20.23 4.91 -29.68
CA ALA A 273 21.47 4.24 -30.08
C ALA A 273 22.43 5.24 -30.77
N ALA A 274 23.73 5.02 -30.58
CA ALA A 274 24.72 5.72 -31.39
C ALA A 274 24.59 5.32 -32.86
N ALA A 275 25.01 6.19 -33.78
CA ALA A 275 25.09 5.82 -35.19
C ALA A 275 26.08 4.67 -35.37
N GLU A 276 25.75 3.73 -36.24
CA GLU A 276 26.55 2.52 -36.46
C GLU A 276 27.99 2.89 -36.86
N GLY A 277 28.96 2.34 -36.14
CA GLY A 277 30.39 2.61 -36.36
C GLY A 277 30.90 3.98 -35.87
N VAL A 278 30.06 4.86 -35.32
CA VAL A 278 30.47 6.18 -34.83
C VAL A 278 30.46 6.21 -33.30
N PRO A 279 31.61 6.38 -32.64
CA PRO A 279 31.64 6.50 -31.19
C PRO A 279 30.94 7.79 -30.75
N PRO A 280 30.16 7.74 -29.66
CA PRO A 280 29.61 8.96 -29.07
C PRO A 280 30.71 9.89 -28.54
N LEU A 281 30.32 11.14 -28.28
CA LEU A 281 31.17 12.13 -27.63
C LEU A 281 31.84 11.57 -26.36
N PRO A 282 33.15 11.76 -26.18
CA PRO A 282 33.87 11.30 -25.00
C PRO A 282 33.23 11.76 -23.68
N GLU A 283 32.77 13.01 -23.62
CA GLU A 283 32.11 13.60 -22.44
C GLU A 283 30.78 12.90 -22.12
N SER A 284 30.04 12.46 -23.16
CA SER A 284 28.83 11.66 -22.98
C SER A 284 29.15 10.27 -22.42
N LEU A 285 30.27 9.66 -22.84
CA LEU A 285 30.73 8.38 -22.30
C LEU A 285 31.21 8.51 -20.84
N VAL A 286 31.93 9.58 -20.51
CA VAL A 286 32.34 9.92 -19.14
C VAL A 286 31.11 10.06 -18.24
N LEU A 287 30.09 10.80 -18.69
CA LEU A 287 28.85 10.94 -17.94
C LEU A 287 28.12 9.60 -17.74
N MET A 288 28.08 8.75 -18.76
CA MET A 288 27.46 7.41 -18.63
C MET A 288 28.21 6.51 -17.63
N ARG A 289 29.55 6.55 -17.59
CA ARG A 289 30.34 5.84 -16.57
C ARG A 289 30.11 6.42 -15.16
N ALA A 290 29.90 7.73 -15.04
CA ALA A 290 29.54 8.34 -13.77
C ALA A 290 28.14 7.91 -13.29
N VAL A 291 27.18 7.75 -14.22
CA VAL A 291 25.84 7.19 -13.92
C VAL A 291 25.96 5.74 -13.43
N GLU A 292 26.78 4.94 -14.10
CA GLU A 292 27.09 3.57 -13.68
C GLU A 292 27.67 3.52 -12.25
N GLY A 293 28.67 4.35 -11.95
CA GLY A 293 29.28 4.44 -10.61
C GLY A 293 28.26 4.81 -9.54
N ALA A 294 27.46 5.87 -9.77
CA ALA A 294 26.42 6.29 -8.85
C ALA A 294 25.35 5.21 -8.64
N GLY A 295 24.96 4.49 -9.69
CA GLY A 295 24.01 3.37 -9.60
C GLY A 295 24.51 2.23 -8.72
N ARG A 296 25.81 1.88 -8.81
CA ARG A 296 26.43 0.86 -7.93
C ARG A 296 26.49 1.31 -6.47
N GLU A 297 26.87 2.56 -6.24
CA GLU A 297 26.92 3.14 -4.89
C GLU A 297 25.53 3.10 -4.23
N VAL A 298 24.48 3.49 -4.97
CA VAL A 298 23.10 3.41 -4.49
C VAL A 298 22.67 1.96 -4.21
N ALA A 299 23.02 1.02 -5.10
CA ALA A 299 22.70 -0.39 -4.90
C ALA A 299 23.35 -0.93 -3.60
N ALA A 300 24.61 -0.61 -3.34
CA ALA A 300 25.32 -1.00 -2.12
C ALA A 300 24.70 -0.36 -0.86
N LEU A 301 24.41 0.95 -0.92
CA LEU A 301 23.75 1.70 0.16
C LEU A 301 22.38 1.10 0.53
N LEU A 302 21.60 0.70 -0.47
CA LEU A 302 20.29 0.10 -0.26
C LEU A 302 20.38 -1.35 0.21
N ALA A 303 21.35 -2.13 -0.26
CA ALA A 303 21.52 -3.53 0.14
C ALA A 303 22.13 -3.71 1.55
N ASP A 304 22.55 -2.61 2.21
CA ASP A 304 23.30 -2.67 3.49
C ASP A 304 24.61 -3.46 3.35
N LEU A 305 25.12 -3.60 2.13
CA LEU A 305 26.39 -4.23 1.83
C LEU A 305 27.50 -3.22 2.12
N PRO A 306 28.55 -3.58 2.89
CA PRO A 306 29.74 -2.76 2.93
C PRO A 306 30.28 -2.63 1.49
N PRO A 307 30.67 -1.42 1.05
CA PRO A 307 31.31 -1.27 -0.26
C PRO A 307 32.52 -2.21 -0.30
N ALA A 308 32.71 -2.89 -1.43
CA ALA A 308 33.82 -3.82 -1.62
C ALA A 308 35.15 -3.09 -1.37
N GLY A 309 35.75 -3.29 -0.19
CA GLY A 309 37.09 -2.82 0.13
C GLY A 309 37.29 -1.81 1.29
N SER A 310 36.34 -1.53 2.19
CA SER A 310 36.67 -0.67 3.36
C SER A 310 35.98 -1.02 4.69
N ALA A 311 36.77 -0.90 5.76
CA ALA A 311 36.35 -1.01 7.15
C ALA A 311 35.85 0.35 7.67
N ARG A 312 34.58 0.36 8.13
CA ARG A 312 33.82 1.44 8.80
C ARG A 312 33.40 2.66 7.94
N PRO A 313 32.16 3.16 8.13
CA PRO A 313 31.61 4.27 7.36
C PRO A 313 32.10 5.62 7.90
N ARG A 314 32.90 6.34 7.11
CA ARG A 314 33.29 7.74 7.35
C ARG A 314 33.09 8.51 6.05
N GLU A 315 32.33 9.61 6.11
CA GLU A 315 32.33 10.87 5.32
C GLU A 315 32.72 10.93 3.81
N GLN A 316 33.21 9.86 3.18
CA GLN A 316 33.69 9.76 1.79
C GLN A 316 32.68 9.05 0.86
N ASP A 317 31.57 8.53 1.39
CA ASP A 317 30.54 7.75 0.68
C ASP A 317 29.59 8.59 -0.20
N ALA A 318 30.11 9.55 -0.97
CA ALA A 318 29.34 10.28 -1.99
C ALA A 318 30.19 10.64 -3.22
N GLU A 319 31.34 9.98 -3.39
CA GLU A 319 32.29 10.29 -4.45
C GLU A 319 31.67 10.11 -5.83
N ALA A 320 30.95 9.01 -6.09
CA ALA A 320 30.39 8.77 -7.42
C ALA A 320 29.25 9.76 -7.76
N VAL A 321 28.44 10.16 -6.76
CA VAL A 321 27.41 11.20 -6.93
C VAL A 321 28.04 12.56 -7.22
N LEU A 322 29.15 12.92 -6.56
CA LEU A 322 29.89 14.16 -6.85
C LEU A 322 30.52 14.13 -8.25
N VAL A 323 31.12 13.01 -8.65
CA VAL A 323 31.64 12.80 -10.01
C VAL A 323 30.52 12.93 -11.05
N LEU A 324 29.35 12.33 -10.80
CA LEU A 324 28.18 12.45 -11.65
C LEU A 324 27.72 13.91 -11.80
N ARG A 325 27.69 14.69 -10.71
CA ARG A 325 27.33 16.11 -10.76
C ARG A 325 28.32 16.93 -11.59
N ARG A 326 29.63 16.68 -11.44
CA ARG A 326 30.69 17.35 -12.21
C ARG A 326 30.61 17.02 -13.70
N ALA A 327 30.61 15.73 -14.05
CA ALA A 327 30.50 15.27 -15.44
C ALA A 327 29.21 15.78 -16.12
N ARG A 328 28.10 15.88 -15.38
CA ARG A 328 26.86 16.47 -15.88
C ARG A 328 27.01 17.96 -16.18
N ALA A 329 27.68 18.71 -15.30
CA ALA A 329 27.90 20.14 -15.49
C ALA A 329 28.81 20.41 -16.70
N GLU A 330 29.88 19.64 -16.85
CA GLU A 330 30.79 19.70 -18.00
C GLU A 330 30.06 19.42 -19.31
N LEU A 331 29.30 18.32 -19.38
CA LEU A 331 28.54 18.00 -20.58
C LEU A 331 27.45 19.03 -20.89
N ALA A 332 26.83 19.66 -19.88
CA ALA A 332 25.76 20.63 -20.12
C ALA A 332 26.25 21.94 -20.78
N VAL A 333 27.54 22.26 -20.65
CA VAL A 333 28.15 23.45 -21.26
C VAL A 333 28.68 23.16 -22.68
N ALA A 334 29.01 21.90 -22.98
CA ALA A 334 29.46 21.50 -24.30
C ALA A 334 28.36 21.72 -25.37
N LEU A 335 28.74 22.24 -26.53
CA LEU A 335 27.85 22.40 -27.69
C LEU A 335 28.36 21.55 -28.87
N PRO A 336 27.84 20.32 -29.03
CA PRO A 336 28.25 19.45 -30.13
C PRO A 336 27.93 20.07 -31.49
N PRO A 337 28.78 19.88 -32.51
CA PRO A 337 28.53 20.45 -33.84
C PRO A 337 27.37 19.74 -34.55
N LYS A 338 27.21 18.43 -34.38
CA LYS A 338 26.21 17.63 -35.10
C LYS A 338 24.86 17.58 -34.38
N PRO A 339 23.72 17.73 -35.10
CA PRO A 339 22.36 17.58 -34.55
C PRO A 339 22.12 16.27 -33.77
N ALA A 340 22.59 15.15 -34.30
CA ALA A 340 22.44 13.83 -33.68
C ALA A 340 23.13 13.75 -32.31
N ASP A 341 24.31 14.38 -32.19
CA ASP A 341 25.07 14.40 -30.94
C ASP A 341 24.40 15.30 -29.90
N ARG A 342 23.84 16.45 -30.31
CA ARG A 342 23.05 17.34 -29.43
C ARG A 342 21.79 16.64 -28.89
N ARG A 343 21.11 15.85 -29.74
CA ARG A 343 19.95 15.04 -29.32
C ARG A 343 20.35 13.97 -28.31
N ARG A 344 21.43 13.22 -28.61
CA ARG A 344 21.93 12.17 -27.69
C ARG A 344 22.40 12.77 -26.37
N GLN A 345 23.11 13.89 -26.41
CA GLN A 345 23.53 14.66 -25.23
C GLN A 345 22.34 15.04 -24.34
N ALA A 346 21.26 15.59 -24.92
CA ALA A 346 20.05 15.92 -24.16
C ALA A 346 19.46 14.69 -23.44
N SER A 347 19.38 13.54 -24.11
CA SER A 347 18.91 12.29 -23.49
C SER A 347 19.86 11.74 -22.43
N VAL A 348 21.18 11.87 -22.58
CA VAL A 348 22.15 11.46 -21.56
C VAL A 348 22.08 12.37 -20.32
N LEU A 349 21.87 13.68 -20.48
CA LEU A 349 21.63 14.60 -19.37
C LEU A 349 20.33 14.27 -18.61
N GLU A 350 19.30 13.76 -19.30
CA GLU A 350 18.08 13.20 -18.70
C GLU A 350 18.35 11.97 -17.84
N VAL A 351 19.13 11.01 -18.35
CA VAL A 351 19.58 9.82 -17.60
C VAL A 351 20.36 10.23 -16.35
N ALA A 352 21.29 11.18 -16.47
CA ALA A 352 22.10 11.66 -15.35
C ALA A 352 21.25 12.35 -14.26
N ASP A 353 20.26 13.16 -14.63
CA ASP A 353 19.34 13.78 -13.66
C ASP A 353 18.49 12.73 -12.93
N ALA A 354 18.00 11.70 -13.64
CA ALA A 354 17.26 10.59 -13.01
C ALA A 354 18.14 9.81 -12.01
N ALA A 355 19.41 9.58 -12.33
CA ALA A 355 20.37 8.93 -11.43
C ALA A 355 20.66 9.78 -10.18
N LEU A 356 20.78 11.10 -10.31
CA LEU A 356 20.94 12.01 -9.18
C LEU A 356 19.72 12.00 -8.25
N VAL A 357 18.51 12.02 -8.81
CA VAL A 357 17.25 11.93 -8.03
C VAL A 357 17.18 10.61 -7.28
N LEU A 358 17.56 9.50 -7.92
CA LEU A 358 17.63 8.19 -7.29
C LEU A 358 18.61 8.19 -6.11
N GLY A 359 19.81 8.74 -6.30
CA GLY A 359 20.82 8.87 -5.26
C GLY A 359 20.31 9.68 -4.05
N GLU A 360 19.75 10.86 -4.29
CA GLU A 360 19.21 11.71 -3.22
C GLU A 360 18.06 11.04 -2.45
N ALA A 361 17.13 10.37 -3.16
CA ALA A 361 16.03 9.66 -2.51
C ALA A 361 16.52 8.46 -1.67
N ALA A 362 17.47 7.67 -2.21
CA ALA A 362 18.08 6.56 -1.50
C ALA A 362 18.84 7.01 -0.24
N ASP A 363 19.53 8.16 -0.32
CA ASP A 363 20.28 8.71 0.80
C ASP A 363 19.35 9.15 1.93
N ILE A 364 18.23 9.83 1.61
CA ILE A 364 17.20 10.19 2.59
C ILE A 364 16.54 8.92 3.18
N CYS A 365 16.35 7.87 2.39
CA CYS A 365 15.77 6.60 2.84
C CYS A 365 16.64 5.94 3.92
N VAL A 366 17.96 5.87 3.70
CA VAL A 366 18.89 5.17 4.60
C VAL A 366 19.35 6.08 5.74
N ARG A 367 19.93 7.24 5.41
CA ARG A 367 20.55 8.18 6.37
C ARG A 367 19.54 9.10 7.06
N GLY A 368 18.30 9.18 6.55
CA GLY A 368 17.24 9.96 7.19
C GLY A 368 17.49 11.47 7.09
N ARG A 369 17.29 12.19 8.20
CA ARG A 369 17.48 13.66 8.26
C ARG A 369 18.94 14.11 8.06
N ARG A 370 19.92 13.23 8.32
CA ARG A 370 21.35 13.57 8.16
C ARG A 370 21.69 13.89 6.69
N ALA A 371 21.06 13.20 5.74
CA ALA A 371 21.21 13.51 4.31
C ALA A 371 20.73 14.93 3.94
N ALA A 372 19.70 15.45 4.63
CA ALA A 372 19.12 16.77 4.35
C ALA A 372 19.95 17.94 4.90
N THR A 373 20.74 17.71 5.96
CA THR A 373 21.61 18.71 6.58
C THR A 373 22.91 18.94 5.82
N GLU A 374 23.38 17.96 5.04
CA GLU A 374 24.65 18.01 4.30
C GLU A 374 24.57 18.78 2.96
N GLY A 375 23.59 19.68 2.78
CA GLY A 375 23.49 20.55 1.59
C GLY A 375 23.17 19.84 0.27
N ARG A 376 22.94 18.52 0.27
CA ARG A 376 22.55 17.74 -0.92
C ARG A 376 21.04 17.88 -1.19
N GLY A 377 20.65 18.95 -1.91
CA GLY A 377 19.40 19.00 -2.69
C GLY A 377 18.08 19.18 -1.92
N SER A 378 17.92 20.26 -1.16
CA SER A 378 16.71 20.50 -0.32
C SER A 378 15.45 21.00 -1.06
N GLY A 379 15.46 21.05 -2.39
CA GLY A 379 14.36 21.59 -3.21
C GLY A 379 13.30 20.57 -3.65
N ARG A 380 13.71 19.36 -4.06
CA ARG A 380 12.80 18.32 -4.61
C ARG A 380 12.09 17.51 -3.51
N PHE A 381 12.76 17.32 -2.37
CA PHE A 381 12.27 16.51 -1.26
C PHE A 381 11.94 17.36 -0.02
N TRP A 382 10.88 18.17 -0.10
CA TRP A 382 10.45 19.08 0.97
C TRP A 382 10.32 18.41 2.35
N TYR A 383 9.90 17.14 2.38
CA TYR A 383 9.71 16.36 3.61
C TYR A 383 11.01 16.01 4.33
N ALA A 384 12.16 16.09 3.66
CA ALA A 384 13.46 15.70 4.22
C ALA A 384 13.87 16.58 5.43
N ARG A 385 13.35 17.82 5.48
CA ARG A 385 13.61 18.80 6.55
C ARG A 385 12.56 18.82 7.66
N MET A 386 11.52 17.98 7.57
CA MET A 386 10.38 18.03 8.49
C MET A 386 10.44 16.95 9.56
N SER A 387 9.86 17.26 10.73
CA SER A 387 9.71 16.29 11.82
C SER A 387 8.63 15.26 11.51
N ALA A 388 8.75 14.05 12.06
CA ALA A 388 7.79 12.97 11.84
C ALA A 388 6.34 13.36 12.22
N PRO A 389 6.07 14.03 13.37
CA PRO A 389 4.72 14.47 13.71
C PRO A 389 4.13 15.45 12.70
N ARG A 390 4.97 16.36 12.17
CA ARG A 390 4.51 17.36 11.18
C ARG A 390 4.19 16.72 9.83
N LEU A 391 4.92 15.67 9.44
CA LEU A 391 4.62 14.88 8.25
C LEU A 391 3.32 14.08 8.38
N TRP A 392 3.07 13.54 9.57
CA TRP A 392 1.80 12.90 9.92
C TRP A 392 0.65 13.90 9.84
N TRP A 393 0.78 15.05 10.51
CA TRP A 393 -0.23 16.10 10.48
C TRP A 393 -0.50 16.59 9.07
N HIS A 394 0.55 16.83 8.27
CA HIS A 394 0.38 17.24 6.87
C HIS A 394 -0.45 16.23 6.07
N ARG A 395 -0.22 14.93 6.26
CA ARG A 395 -1.00 13.88 5.59
C ARG A 395 -2.45 13.84 6.07
N LEU A 396 -2.68 13.92 7.39
CA LEU A 396 -4.02 13.93 7.95
C LEU A 396 -4.82 15.17 7.51
N ALA A 397 -4.21 16.35 7.59
CA ALA A 397 -4.82 17.61 7.15
C ALA A 397 -5.16 17.58 5.64
N ALA A 398 -4.30 17.00 4.80
CA ALA A 398 -4.58 16.81 3.38
C ALA A 398 -5.79 15.89 3.12
N HIS A 399 -6.20 15.06 4.09
CA HIS A 399 -7.35 14.16 4.00
C HIS A 399 -8.53 14.59 4.87
N ALA A 400 -8.49 15.75 5.52
CA ALA A 400 -9.55 16.25 6.39
C ALA A 400 -10.71 16.93 5.62
N GLY A 401 -10.57 17.13 4.30
CA GLY A 401 -11.62 17.73 3.49
C GLY A 401 -12.85 16.82 3.34
N PRO A 402 -14.07 17.37 3.19
CA PRO A 402 -15.30 16.60 3.06
C PRO A 402 -15.37 15.75 1.78
N ARG A 403 -14.47 15.98 0.81
CA ARG A 403 -14.30 15.17 -0.40
C ARG A 403 -13.37 13.97 -0.20
N SER A 404 -12.63 13.90 0.90
CA SER A 404 -11.73 12.80 1.21
C SER A 404 -12.52 11.57 1.64
N VAL A 405 -12.29 10.45 0.97
CA VAL A 405 -12.93 9.18 1.30
C VAL A 405 -12.51 8.67 2.68
N HIS A 406 -11.27 8.94 3.14
CA HIS A 406 -10.86 8.63 4.51
C HIS A 406 -11.69 9.38 5.55
N PHE A 407 -11.95 10.67 5.32
CA PHE A 407 -12.81 11.48 6.19
C PHE A 407 -14.24 10.96 6.18
N GLN A 408 -14.82 10.75 4.98
CA GLN A 408 -16.18 10.23 4.82
C GLN A 408 -16.35 8.85 5.48
N ASN A 409 -15.40 7.94 5.28
CA ASN A 409 -15.42 6.62 5.90
C ASN A 409 -15.29 6.71 7.43
N ALA A 410 -14.46 7.61 7.94
CA ALA A 410 -14.32 7.83 9.37
C ALA A 410 -15.63 8.37 9.99
N VAL A 411 -16.28 9.35 9.35
CA VAL A 411 -17.61 9.85 9.77
C VAL A 411 -18.64 8.73 9.75
N ARG A 412 -18.67 7.92 8.69
CA ARG A 412 -19.60 6.77 8.56
C ARG A 412 -19.43 5.77 9.70
N ILE A 413 -18.20 5.35 9.99
CA ILE A 413 -17.92 4.39 11.06
C ILE A 413 -18.26 5.00 12.43
N ALA A 414 -17.88 6.25 12.67
CA ALA A 414 -18.17 6.96 13.91
C ALA A 414 -19.68 7.09 14.16
N LEU A 415 -20.45 7.48 13.14
CA LEU A 415 -21.90 7.59 13.22
C LEU A 415 -22.55 6.23 13.46
N ALA A 416 -22.11 5.18 12.76
CA ALA A 416 -22.62 3.82 12.95
C ALA A 416 -22.38 3.32 14.39
N LEU A 417 -21.17 3.55 14.94
CA LEU A 417 -20.85 3.21 16.32
C LEU A 417 -21.68 4.02 17.33
N ALA A 418 -21.88 5.32 17.08
CA ALA A 418 -22.69 6.19 17.93
C ALA A 418 -24.17 5.78 17.94
N VAL A 419 -24.75 5.49 16.78
CA VAL A 419 -26.14 5.00 16.65
C VAL A 419 -26.30 3.66 17.34
N ALA A 420 -25.38 2.72 17.10
CA ALA A 420 -25.40 1.41 17.76
C ALA A 420 -25.29 1.53 19.28
N ARG A 421 -24.42 2.41 19.78
CA ARG A 421 -24.29 2.68 21.22
C ARG A 421 -25.53 3.37 21.81
N THR A 422 -26.23 4.18 21.02
CA THR A 422 -27.49 4.83 21.42
C THR A 422 -28.59 3.79 21.59
N ILE A 423 -28.82 2.94 20.59
CA ILE A 423 -29.82 1.86 20.63
C ILE A 423 -29.55 0.92 21.82
N ALA A 424 -28.29 0.50 21.98
CA ALA A 424 -27.90 -0.36 23.09
C ALA A 424 -28.10 0.27 24.49
N GLY A 425 -28.13 1.60 24.58
CA GLY A 425 -28.38 2.32 25.83
C GLY A 425 -29.85 2.64 26.10
N LEU A 426 -30.72 2.58 25.09
CA LEU A 426 -32.17 2.87 25.20
C LEU A 426 -32.97 1.60 25.50
N ASP A 427 -32.70 0.52 24.78
CA ASP A 427 -33.55 -0.68 24.82
C ASP A 427 -33.16 -1.67 25.94
N THR A 428 -32.15 -1.36 26.77
CA THR A 428 -31.54 -2.33 27.70
C THR A 428 -31.36 -3.70 27.05
N LEU A 429 -30.91 -3.72 25.78
CA LEU A 429 -30.59 -4.98 25.11
C LEU A 429 -29.66 -5.73 26.05
N PRO A 430 -30.01 -6.95 26.52
CA PRO A 430 -29.25 -7.65 27.56
C PRO A 430 -27.79 -7.93 27.13
N HIS A 431 -27.48 -7.64 25.87
CA HIS A 431 -26.37 -8.13 25.07
C HIS A 431 -25.83 -7.08 24.08
N GLY A 432 -26.13 -5.78 24.22
CA GLY A 432 -25.83 -4.74 23.21
C GLY A 432 -24.37 -4.64 22.72
N PHE A 433 -23.40 -5.22 23.44
CA PHE A 433 -22.01 -5.42 23.00
C PHE A 433 -21.93 -6.17 21.66
N TRP A 434 -22.79 -7.16 21.47
CA TRP A 434 -22.83 -8.01 20.29
C TRP A 434 -23.31 -7.28 19.04
N ALA A 435 -24.25 -6.35 19.18
CA ALA A 435 -24.68 -5.48 18.08
C ALA A 435 -23.53 -4.60 17.58
N MET A 436 -22.72 -4.05 18.48
CA MET A 436 -21.55 -3.24 18.09
C MET A 436 -20.44 -4.07 17.43
N LEU A 437 -20.23 -5.31 17.86
CA LEU A 437 -19.35 -6.26 17.17
C LEU A 437 -19.83 -6.57 15.74
N ALA A 438 -21.14 -6.66 15.55
CA ALA A 438 -21.73 -6.83 14.22
C ALA A 438 -21.52 -5.59 13.35
N VAL A 439 -21.81 -4.40 13.89
CA VAL A 439 -21.57 -3.12 13.20
C VAL A 439 -20.12 -2.99 12.77
N LEU A 440 -19.15 -3.28 13.65
CA LEU A 440 -17.72 -3.23 13.36
C LEU A 440 -17.28 -4.27 12.30
N SER A 441 -17.99 -5.40 12.21
CA SER A 441 -17.74 -6.41 11.19
C SER A 441 -18.30 -6.01 9.82
N LEU A 442 -19.47 -5.37 9.80
CA LEU A 442 -20.26 -5.08 8.59
C LEU A 442 -19.91 -3.73 7.93
N THR A 443 -19.58 -2.72 8.72
CA THR A 443 -19.15 -1.39 8.24
C THR A 443 -17.83 -1.39 7.46
N ARG A 444 -17.12 -2.53 7.44
CA ARG A 444 -15.88 -2.73 6.66
C ARG A 444 -16.03 -2.70 5.15
N THR A 445 -17.26 -2.72 4.61
CA THR A 445 -17.46 -2.81 3.16
C THR A 445 -17.94 -1.50 2.53
N THR A 446 -17.46 -1.23 1.32
CA THR A 446 -17.90 -0.10 0.49
C THR A 446 -19.32 -0.33 -0.04
N ALA A 447 -20.12 0.74 -0.15
CA ALA A 447 -21.58 0.71 -0.36
C ALA A 447 -22.09 -0.22 -1.48
N VAL A 448 -21.36 -0.36 -2.59
CA VAL A 448 -21.72 -1.22 -3.72
C VAL A 448 -21.42 -2.71 -3.46
N GLN A 449 -20.40 -3.00 -2.63
CA GLN A 449 -20.07 -4.35 -2.16
C GLN A 449 -20.94 -4.79 -0.97
N THR A 450 -21.59 -3.82 -0.31
CA THR A 450 -22.37 -4.03 0.91
C THR A 450 -23.52 -5.00 0.69
N ARG A 451 -24.24 -5.00 -0.44
CA ARG A 451 -25.42 -5.89 -0.62
C ARG A 451 -25.07 -7.38 -0.59
N HIS A 452 -24.09 -7.80 -1.41
CA HIS A 452 -23.67 -9.21 -1.44
C HIS A 452 -22.98 -9.62 -0.14
N THR A 453 -22.12 -8.75 0.40
CA THR A 453 -21.40 -9.05 1.65
C THR A 453 -22.33 -9.09 2.86
N VAL A 454 -23.31 -8.18 2.97
CA VAL A 454 -24.33 -8.20 4.03
C VAL A 454 -25.16 -9.48 3.93
N ARG A 455 -25.62 -9.86 2.74
CA ARG A 455 -26.36 -11.12 2.56
C ARG A 455 -25.52 -12.32 3.02
N SER A 456 -24.26 -12.41 2.59
CA SER A 456 -23.36 -13.50 2.97
C SER A 456 -23.09 -13.52 4.49
N ALA A 457 -22.91 -12.36 5.11
CA ALA A 457 -22.68 -12.22 6.55
C ALA A 457 -23.90 -12.61 7.38
N LEU A 458 -25.10 -12.18 6.96
CA LEU A 458 -26.36 -12.56 7.61
C LEU A 458 -26.58 -14.06 7.54
N VAL A 459 -26.49 -14.67 6.35
CA VAL A 459 -26.63 -16.13 6.17
C VAL A 459 -25.61 -16.89 7.02
N GLY A 460 -24.35 -16.47 6.99
CA GLY A 460 -23.29 -17.07 7.81
C GLY A 460 -23.60 -16.98 9.32
N THR A 461 -24.11 -15.83 9.78
CA THR A 461 -24.51 -15.66 11.18
C THR A 461 -25.69 -16.55 11.55
N CYS A 462 -26.73 -16.64 10.70
CA CYS A 462 -27.86 -17.55 10.94
C CYS A 462 -27.38 -18.98 11.15
N VAL A 463 -26.58 -19.49 10.20
CA VAL A 463 -26.05 -20.86 10.25
C VAL A 463 -25.16 -21.04 11.48
N GLY A 464 -24.32 -20.05 11.80
CA GLY A 464 -23.48 -20.07 12.98
C GLY A 464 -24.27 -20.06 14.29
N ALA A 465 -25.34 -19.28 14.37
CA ALA A 465 -26.22 -19.19 15.53
C ALA A 465 -27.02 -20.49 15.73
N LEU A 466 -27.53 -21.10 14.66
CA LEU A 466 -28.19 -22.41 14.72
C LEU A 466 -27.23 -23.50 15.20
N ALA A 467 -26.00 -23.53 14.68
CA ALA A 467 -24.98 -24.47 15.12
C ALA A 467 -24.61 -24.27 16.60
N ALA A 468 -24.39 -23.02 17.02
CA ALA A 468 -24.10 -22.68 18.41
C ALA A 468 -25.26 -23.07 19.34
N GLY A 469 -26.50 -22.75 18.96
CA GLY A 469 -27.70 -23.14 19.70
C GLY A 469 -27.80 -24.66 19.86
N GLY A 470 -27.55 -25.43 18.78
CA GLY A 470 -27.50 -26.89 18.82
C GLY A 470 -26.48 -27.41 19.82
N VAL A 471 -25.23 -26.91 19.76
CA VAL A 471 -24.17 -27.29 20.71
C VAL A 471 -24.56 -26.96 22.15
N LEU A 472 -25.10 -25.76 22.40
CA LEU A 472 -25.53 -25.33 23.74
C LEU A 472 -26.66 -26.21 24.28
N THR A 473 -27.62 -26.60 23.43
CA THR A 473 -28.73 -27.49 23.84
C THR A 473 -28.27 -28.92 24.14
N LEU A 474 -27.30 -29.44 23.37
CA LEU A 474 -26.80 -30.81 23.55
C LEU A 474 -25.81 -30.94 24.71
N ALA A 475 -24.92 -29.94 24.88
CA ALA A 475 -23.92 -29.94 25.94
C ALA A 475 -24.45 -29.40 27.28
N GLY A 476 -25.53 -28.63 27.28
CA GLY A 476 -26.19 -28.13 28.49
C GLY A 476 -25.23 -27.31 29.37
N THR A 477 -25.17 -27.63 30.66
CA THR A 477 -24.33 -26.93 31.66
C THR A 477 -22.90 -27.47 31.75
N ALA A 478 -22.47 -28.37 30.87
CA ALA A 478 -21.15 -29.00 30.93
C ALA A 478 -20.02 -28.03 30.50
N SER A 479 -19.60 -27.13 31.40
CA SER A 479 -18.53 -26.14 31.17
C SER A 479 -17.24 -26.75 30.60
N THR A 480 -16.89 -27.96 31.07
CA THR A 480 -15.73 -28.72 30.59
C THR A 480 -15.79 -29.05 29.09
N ALA A 481 -16.98 -29.32 28.55
CA ALA A 481 -17.12 -29.62 27.12
C ALA A 481 -16.78 -28.38 26.27
N TYR A 482 -17.25 -27.20 26.66
CA TYR A 482 -16.94 -25.95 25.98
C TYR A 482 -15.43 -25.63 26.02
N ALA A 483 -14.76 -25.94 27.14
CA ALA A 483 -13.32 -25.76 27.29
C ALA A 483 -12.50 -26.64 26.32
N PHE A 484 -12.94 -27.87 26.05
CA PHE A 484 -12.27 -28.74 25.07
C PHE A 484 -12.60 -28.39 23.61
N ILE A 485 -13.81 -27.90 23.35
CA ILE A 485 -14.27 -27.54 21.99
C ILE A 485 -13.63 -26.23 21.51
N LEU A 486 -13.44 -25.25 22.40
CA LEU A 486 -13.03 -23.89 22.01
C LEU A 486 -11.68 -23.82 21.25
N PRO A 487 -10.57 -24.46 21.69
CA PRO A 487 -9.30 -24.39 20.98
C PRO A 487 -9.32 -24.96 19.54
N PRO A 488 -9.80 -26.20 19.28
CA PRO A 488 -9.87 -26.71 17.91
C PRO A 488 -10.84 -25.89 17.04
N LEU A 489 -11.94 -25.40 17.63
CA LEU A 489 -12.86 -24.50 16.94
C LEU A 489 -12.18 -23.19 16.53
N MET A 490 -11.36 -22.57 17.38
CA MET A 490 -10.62 -21.34 17.06
C MET A 490 -9.60 -21.56 15.93
N LEU A 491 -8.91 -22.69 15.91
CA LEU A 491 -8.01 -23.05 14.81
C LEU A 491 -8.74 -23.10 13.48
N VAL A 492 -9.88 -23.81 13.43
CA VAL A 492 -10.71 -23.92 12.22
C VAL A 492 -11.31 -22.56 11.85
N ALA A 493 -11.84 -21.83 12.81
CA ALA A 493 -12.51 -20.54 12.61
C ALA A 493 -11.57 -19.49 12.00
N PHE A 494 -10.36 -19.38 12.55
CA PHE A 494 -9.42 -18.35 12.12
C PHE A 494 -8.65 -18.72 10.85
N ALA A 495 -8.63 -20.00 10.47
CA ALA A 495 -8.13 -20.45 9.18
C ALA A 495 -9.18 -20.28 8.05
N THR A 496 -10.43 -20.63 8.30
CA THR A 496 -11.50 -20.67 7.28
C THR A 496 -11.99 -19.29 6.84
N GLY A 497 -12.16 -18.34 7.75
CA GLY A 497 -12.68 -17.01 7.43
C GLY A 497 -11.88 -16.28 6.32
N PRO A 498 -10.54 -16.19 6.41
CA PRO A 498 -9.71 -15.61 5.36
C PRO A 498 -9.77 -16.35 4.01
N LEU A 499 -10.05 -17.66 4.01
CA LEU A 499 -10.00 -18.50 2.82
C LEU A 499 -11.34 -18.58 2.08
N HIS A 500 -12.45 -18.65 2.80
CA HIS A 500 -13.78 -18.89 2.24
C HIS A 500 -14.70 -17.66 2.30
N GLY A 501 -14.20 -16.53 2.80
CA GLY A 501 -14.88 -15.24 2.75
C GLY A 501 -15.74 -14.92 3.99
N VAL A 502 -16.51 -13.83 3.86
CA VAL A 502 -17.12 -13.14 5.01
C VAL A 502 -18.18 -14.00 5.72
N GLY A 503 -19.02 -14.74 4.98
CA GLY A 503 -20.06 -15.59 5.58
C GLY A 503 -19.49 -16.68 6.49
N TRP A 504 -18.47 -17.42 6.03
CA TRP A 504 -17.76 -18.41 6.84
C TRP A 504 -17.10 -17.78 8.07
N GLY A 505 -16.47 -16.60 7.89
CA GLY A 505 -15.90 -15.85 9.00
C GLY A 505 -16.93 -15.50 10.08
N GLN A 506 -18.14 -15.05 9.69
CA GLN A 506 -19.21 -14.73 10.64
C GLN A 506 -19.77 -15.98 11.35
N ALA A 507 -19.99 -17.06 10.60
CA ALA A 507 -20.49 -18.32 11.15
C ALA A 507 -19.56 -18.86 12.24
N MET A 508 -18.28 -18.95 11.92
CA MET A 508 -17.28 -19.51 12.82
C MET A 508 -16.97 -18.59 14.01
N PHE A 509 -16.92 -17.27 13.78
CA PHE A 509 -16.74 -16.31 14.87
C PHE A 509 -17.88 -16.37 15.87
N THR A 510 -19.12 -16.55 15.40
CA THR A 510 -20.31 -16.73 16.26
C THR A 510 -20.17 -17.95 17.15
N ASN A 511 -19.67 -19.07 16.62
CA ASN A 511 -19.44 -20.29 17.40
C ASN A 511 -18.31 -20.11 18.44
N VAL A 512 -17.17 -19.53 18.06
CA VAL A 512 -16.05 -19.26 18.99
C VAL A 512 -16.51 -18.44 20.18
N VAL A 513 -17.28 -17.38 19.89
CA VAL A 513 -17.89 -16.51 20.89
C VAL A 513 -18.82 -17.28 21.81
N ALA A 514 -19.76 -18.05 21.27
CA ALA A 514 -20.75 -18.76 22.08
C ALA A 514 -20.07 -19.72 23.06
N MET A 515 -19.05 -20.45 22.59
CA MET A 515 -18.31 -21.42 23.38
C MET A 515 -17.43 -20.76 24.46
N ALA A 516 -16.92 -19.55 24.22
CA ALA A 516 -16.20 -18.81 25.24
C ALA A 516 -17.15 -18.27 26.34
N PHE A 517 -18.32 -17.74 25.96
CA PHE A 517 -19.27 -17.17 26.92
C PHE A 517 -20.00 -18.23 27.76
N ALA A 518 -20.27 -19.40 27.18
CA ALA A 518 -20.84 -20.54 27.91
C ALA A 518 -19.96 -21.01 29.08
N GLN A 519 -18.68 -20.63 29.12
CA GLN A 519 -17.77 -20.89 30.23
C GLN A 519 -17.78 -19.79 31.31
N LEU A 520 -18.28 -18.60 30.99
CA LEU A 520 -18.28 -17.44 31.91
C LEU A 520 -19.58 -17.35 32.71
N ALA A 521 -20.70 -17.72 32.11
CA ALA A 521 -22.01 -17.75 32.75
C ALA A 521 -22.89 -18.83 32.11
N PRO A 522 -23.87 -19.40 32.85
CA PRO A 522 -24.83 -20.34 32.29
C PRO A 522 -25.53 -19.72 31.08
N SER A 523 -25.53 -20.42 29.95
CA SER A 523 -26.04 -19.92 28.68
C SER A 523 -27.11 -20.85 28.12
N ASP A 524 -28.30 -20.30 27.87
CA ASP A 524 -29.39 -20.98 27.17
C ASP A 524 -29.35 -20.74 25.66
N TRP A 525 -30.15 -21.52 24.90
CA TRP A 525 -30.33 -21.37 23.45
C TRP A 525 -30.70 -19.94 23.02
N ARG A 526 -31.31 -19.16 23.91
CA ARG A 526 -31.65 -17.73 23.70
C ARG A 526 -30.42 -16.88 23.34
N LEU A 527 -29.21 -17.31 23.73
CA LEU A 527 -27.96 -16.67 23.30
C LEU A 527 -27.84 -16.63 21.76
N ALA A 528 -28.28 -17.68 21.07
CA ALA A 528 -28.28 -17.74 19.61
C ALA A 528 -29.31 -16.78 18.99
N GLU A 529 -30.48 -16.63 19.62
CA GLU A 529 -31.53 -15.69 19.19
C GLU A 529 -31.04 -14.24 19.27
N TYR A 530 -30.51 -13.83 20.43
CA TYR A 530 -29.94 -12.50 20.60
C TYR A 530 -28.85 -12.23 19.58
N ARG A 531 -28.00 -13.23 19.32
CA ARG A 531 -26.90 -13.09 18.37
C ARG A 531 -27.38 -12.81 16.94
N PHE A 532 -28.45 -13.46 16.51
CA PHE A 532 -29.03 -13.19 15.19
C PHE A 532 -29.63 -11.77 15.13
N LEU A 533 -30.38 -11.36 16.16
CA LEU A 533 -30.98 -10.03 16.25
C LEU A 533 -29.91 -8.92 16.22
N ASP A 534 -28.83 -9.08 16.99
CA ASP A 534 -27.72 -8.14 17.05
C ASP A 534 -27.03 -7.94 15.69
N VAL A 535 -26.87 -9.02 14.92
CA VAL A 535 -26.29 -8.94 13.58
C VAL A 535 -27.26 -8.32 12.58
N LEU A 536 -28.56 -8.58 12.72
CA LEU A 536 -29.58 -7.93 11.92
C LEU A 536 -29.59 -6.42 12.16
N ILE A 537 -29.66 -5.98 13.42
CA ILE A 537 -29.60 -4.57 13.82
C ILE A 537 -28.31 -3.94 13.31
N GLY A 538 -27.17 -4.59 13.52
CA GLY A 538 -25.88 -4.10 13.04
C GLY A 538 -25.79 -4.01 11.51
N SER A 539 -26.47 -4.90 10.78
CA SER A 539 -26.57 -4.87 9.32
C SER A 539 -27.43 -3.72 8.84
N VAL A 540 -28.57 -3.47 9.49
CA VAL A 540 -29.45 -2.34 9.17
C VAL A 540 -28.74 -1.01 9.42
N ILE A 541 -28.10 -0.84 10.58
CA ILE A 541 -27.32 0.37 10.89
C ILE A 541 -26.18 0.54 9.88
N GLY A 542 -25.41 -0.53 9.62
CA GLY A 542 -24.31 -0.50 8.65
C GLY A 542 -24.77 -0.15 7.24
N LEU A 543 -25.92 -0.67 6.80
CA LEU A 543 -26.49 -0.39 5.48
C LEU A 543 -27.07 1.03 5.41
N ALA A 544 -27.81 1.48 6.42
CA ALA A 544 -28.37 2.82 6.48
C ALA A 544 -27.26 3.88 6.49
N CYS A 545 -26.28 3.76 7.39
CA CYS A 545 -25.11 4.64 7.41
C CYS A 545 -24.27 4.52 6.13
N GLY A 546 -24.20 3.32 5.53
CA GLY A 546 -23.51 3.08 4.27
C GLY A 546 -24.17 3.75 3.06
N LEU A 547 -25.50 3.80 3.01
CA LEU A 547 -26.27 4.44 1.95
C LEU A 547 -26.33 5.96 2.12
N LEU A 548 -26.47 6.45 3.37
CA LEU A 548 -26.50 7.88 3.70
C LEU A 548 -25.13 8.57 3.50
N ALA A 549 -24.02 7.84 3.65
CA ALA A 549 -22.67 8.39 3.54
C ALA A 549 -22.06 8.43 2.12
N TRP A 550 -22.87 8.26 1.06
CA TRP A 550 -22.53 8.34 -0.37
C TRP A 550 -21.87 7.10 -1.05
N PRO A 551 -22.16 6.85 -2.35
CA PRO A 551 -21.84 5.60 -3.05
C PRO A 551 -20.49 5.53 -3.81
N ARG A 552 -19.62 6.55 -3.76
CA ARG A 552 -18.40 6.59 -4.62
C ARG A 552 -17.22 5.84 -3.96
N GLY A 553 -16.63 4.88 -4.69
CA GLY A 553 -15.49 4.09 -4.20
C GLY A 553 -14.14 4.77 -4.42
N ALA A 554 -13.07 4.30 -3.76
CA ALA A 554 -11.72 4.84 -3.96
C ALA A 554 -11.15 4.64 -5.37
N HIS A 555 -11.65 3.64 -6.11
CA HIS A 555 -11.34 3.48 -7.52
C HIS A 555 -11.83 4.69 -8.34
N ASP A 556 -13.03 5.21 -8.04
CA ASP A 556 -13.61 6.36 -8.75
C ASP A 556 -12.87 7.66 -8.40
N GLU A 557 -12.40 7.79 -7.15
CA GLU A 557 -11.57 8.93 -6.73
C GLU A 557 -10.19 8.90 -7.40
N LEU A 558 -9.54 7.73 -7.44
CA LEU A 558 -8.26 7.57 -8.12
C LEU A 558 -8.37 7.88 -9.61
N GLY A 559 -9.41 7.35 -10.28
CA GLY A 559 -9.72 7.64 -11.67
C GLY A 559 -9.79 9.15 -11.96
N ARG A 560 -10.60 9.86 -11.17
CA ARG A 560 -10.74 11.32 -11.29
C ARG A 560 -9.47 12.10 -10.97
N ALA A 561 -8.73 11.71 -9.93
CA ALA A 561 -7.51 12.40 -9.53
C ALA A 561 -6.41 12.25 -10.59
N VAL A 562 -6.26 11.06 -11.17
CA VAL A 562 -5.34 10.80 -12.27
C VAL A 562 -5.78 11.49 -13.56
N ALA A 563 -7.07 11.49 -13.88
CA ALA A 563 -7.59 12.23 -15.03
C ALA A 563 -7.32 13.75 -14.88
N ARG A 564 -7.51 14.32 -13.69
CA ARG A 564 -7.15 15.72 -13.41
C ARG A 564 -5.65 15.98 -13.56
N LEU A 565 -4.80 15.08 -13.05
CA LEU A 565 -3.34 15.17 -13.23
C LEU A 565 -2.96 15.19 -14.71
N LEU A 566 -3.48 14.27 -15.51
CA LEU A 566 -3.17 14.16 -16.94
C LEU A 566 -3.66 15.39 -17.73
N ARG A 567 -4.82 15.95 -17.38
CA ARG A 567 -5.30 17.22 -17.98
C ARG A 567 -4.41 18.42 -17.62
N ALA A 568 -4.00 18.55 -16.36
CA ALA A 568 -3.07 19.59 -15.94
C ALA A 568 -1.70 19.42 -16.61
N ALA A 569 -1.22 18.18 -16.72
CA ALA A 569 0.02 17.84 -17.42
C ALA A 569 -0.05 18.20 -18.92
N ALA A 570 -1.18 17.97 -19.57
CA ALA A 570 -1.41 18.38 -20.96
C ALA A 570 -1.33 19.90 -21.16
N ALA A 571 -1.93 20.67 -20.23
CA ALA A 571 -1.86 22.13 -20.26
C ALA A 571 -0.41 22.63 -20.13
N GLU A 572 0.32 22.09 -19.15
CA GLU A 572 1.73 22.44 -18.89
C GLU A 572 2.65 22.09 -20.06
N VAL A 573 2.45 20.94 -20.72
CA VAL A 573 3.18 20.57 -21.95
C VAL A 573 2.90 21.58 -23.06
N ALA A 574 1.63 21.92 -23.28
CA ALA A 574 1.24 22.89 -24.29
C ALA A 574 1.80 24.29 -24.00
N ALA A 575 1.86 24.73 -22.74
CA ALA A 575 2.42 26.03 -22.38
C ALA A 575 3.96 26.06 -22.48
N THR A 576 4.64 25.01 -22.02
CA THR A 576 6.10 24.90 -22.10
C THR A 576 6.57 24.93 -23.55
N THR A 577 5.87 24.21 -24.44
CA THR A 577 6.24 24.11 -25.86
C THR A 577 5.88 25.38 -26.64
N ARG A 578 4.76 26.06 -26.34
CA ARG A 578 4.42 27.39 -26.90
C ARG A 578 5.35 28.51 -26.43
N GLY A 579 5.85 28.46 -25.20
CA GLY A 579 6.78 29.45 -24.63
C GLY A 579 8.25 29.28 -25.04
N SER A 580 8.52 28.48 -26.07
CA SER A 580 9.89 28.18 -26.52
C SER A 580 10.52 29.31 -27.35
N GLY A 581 9.73 30.27 -27.84
CA GLY A 581 10.14 31.33 -28.78
C GLY A 581 10.67 32.65 -28.23
N GLY A 582 10.69 32.88 -26.91
CA GLY A 582 11.20 34.15 -26.37
C GLY A 582 11.16 34.24 -24.85
N PRO A 583 11.81 35.27 -24.25
CA PRO A 583 11.73 35.52 -22.82
C PRO A 583 10.30 35.99 -22.48
N GLY A 584 9.44 35.07 -22.04
CA GLY A 584 8.16 35.42 -21.44
C GLY A 584 8.38 36.13 -20.09
N PRO A 585 7.47 37.01 -19.66
CA PRO A 585 7.57 37.66 -18.35
C PRO A 585 7.69 36.57 -17.26
N ALA A 586 8.70 36.72 -16.41
CA ALA A 586 8.90 35.86 -15.25
C ALA A 586 7.62 35.86 -14.39
N GLY A 587 6.81 34.80 -14.49
CA GLY A 587 5.54 34.68 -13.76
C GLY A 587 4.41 33.96 -14.51
N ALA A 588 4.42 33.91 -15.85
CA ALA A 588 3.29 33.32 -16.60
C ALA A 588 3.16 31.78 -16.46
N GLY A 589 4.23 31.06 -16.09
CA GLY A 589 4.23 29.59 -15.94
C GLY A 589 4.07 29.07 -14.50
N GLU A 590 4.14 29.95 -13.49
CA GLU A 590 3.94 29.56 -12.08
C GLU A 590 2.53 29.01 -11.76
N PRO A 591 1.42 29.53 -12.33
CA PRO A 591 0.08 29.03 -12.00
C PRO A 591 -0.19 27.63 -12.55
N GLU A 592 0.26 27.31 -13.76
CA GLU A 592 0.07 25.98 -14.39
C GLU A 592 0.96 24.90 -13.73
N GLU A 593 2.23 25.22 -13.45
CA GLU A 593 3.11 24.30 -12.71
C GLU A 593 2.59 24.03 -11.29
N SER A 594 1.99 25.04 -10.65
CA SER A 594 1.30 24.91 -9.36
C SER A 594 0.07 24.00 -9.45
N GLU A 595 -0.67 24.02 -10.57
CA GLU A 595 -1.78 23.09 -10.79
C GLU A 595 -1.31 21.66 -10.98
N VAL A 596 -0.29 21.40 -11.81
CA VAL A 596 0.28 20.06 -11.98
C VAL A 596 0.76 19.51 -10.64
N ARG A 597 1.46 20.33 -9.84
CA ARG A 597 1.93 19.94 -8.50
C ARG A 597 0.78 19.60 -7.56
N ARG A 598 -0.27 20.43 -7.53
CA ARG A 598 -1.47 20.17 -6.71
C ARG A 598 -2.17 18.88 -7.16
N ALA A 599 -2.37 18.70 -8.47
CA ALA A 599 -3.01 17.52 -9.02
C ALA A 599 -2.20 16.24 -8.77
N LEU A 600 -0.87 16.34 -8.83
CA LEU A 600 0.04 15.23 -8.54
C LEU A 600 -0.05 14.79 -7.08
N VAL A 601 -0.01 15.75 -6.14
CA VAL A 601 -0.19 15.44 -4.70
C VAL A 601 -1.55 14.78 -4.43
N LEU A 602 -2.62 15.23 -5.08
CA LEU A 602 -3.94 14.61 -4.97
C LEU A 602 -3.98 13.19 -5.57
N ALA A 603 -3.35 12.98 -6.72
CA ALA A 603 -3.29 11.67 -7.37
C ALA A 603 -2.42 10.67 -6.58
N GLU A 604 -1.27 11.09 -6.05
CA GLU A 604 -0.44 10.28 -5.16
C GLU A 604 -1.18 9.91 -3.88
N SER A 605 -1.92 10.85 -3.31
CA SER A 605 -2.78 10.63 -2.15
C SER A 605 -3.85 9.60 -2.43
N ALA A 606 -4.59 9.75 -3.54
CA ALA A 606 -5.61 8.80 -3.97
C ALA A 606 -5.01 7.43 -4.29
N TYR A 607 -3.80 7.38 -4.85
CA TYR A 607 -3.09 6.13 -5.14
C TYR A 607 -2.61 5.43 -3.87
N ALA A 608 -2.12 6.18 -2.89
CA ALA A 608 -1.74 5.64 -1.59
C ALA A 608 -2.98 5.11 -0.83
N GLN A 609 -4.12 5.80 -0.93
CA GLN A 609 -5.39 5.31 -0.39
C GLN A 609 -5.82 4.02 -1.09
N TYR A 610 -5.83 4.01 -2.43
CA TYR A 610 -6.15 2.83 -3.22
C TYR A 610 -5.32 1.62 -2.76
N GLN A 611 -4.02 1.79 -2.57
CA GLN A 611 -3.13 0.73 -2.08
C GLN A 611 -3.45 0.21 -0.66
N GLY A 612 -4.11 1.03 0.17
CA GLY A 612 -4.49 0.68 1.55
C GLY A 612 -5.85 -0.01 1.66
N GLU A 613 -6.70 0.07 0.63
CA GLU A 613 -7.96 -0.68 0.58
C GLU A 613 -7.71 -2.12 0.13
N ALA A 614 -8.46 -3.08 0.71
CA ALA A 614 -8.35 -4.50 0.38
C ALA A 614 -8.59 -4.68 -1.12
N GLN A 615 -7.49 -4.86 -1.86
CA GLN A 615 -7.51 -5.02 -3.30
C GLN A 615 -8.28 -6.30 -3.61
N ARG A 616 -9.36 -6.20 -4.39
CA ARG A 616 -9.77 -7.38 -5.16
C ARG A 616 -8.59 -7.73 -6.08
N PRO A 617 -8.34 -9.01 -6.37
CA PRO A 617 -7.65 -9.36 -7.60
C PRO A 617 -8.60 -9.01 -8.76
N ALA A 618 -8.81 -7.71 -9.01
CA ALA A 618 -9.25 -7.27 -10.31
C ALA A 618 -8.10 -7.61 -11.27
N GLY A 619 -8.43 -8.06 -12.47
CA GLY A 619 -7.46 -8.44 -13.51
C GLY A 619 -6.51 -7.29 -13.90
N PRO A 620 -5.93 -7.29 -15.10
CA PRO A 620 -5.05 -6.19 -15.52
C PRO A 620 -5.83 -4.87 -15.60
N GLY A 621 -5.86 -4.13 -14.48
CA GLY A 621 -6.45 -2.80 -14.37
C GLY A 621 -5.56 -1.75 -15.00
N ALA A 622 -6.09 -0.52 -15.12
CA ALA A 622 -5.37 0.60 -15.69
C ALA A 622 -4.05 0.89 -14.94
N ASP A 623 -2.99 1.22 -15.67
CA ASP A 623 -1.67 1.46 -15.08
C ASP A 623 -1.59 2.84 -14.42
N TRP A 624 -2.11 2.93 -13.19
CA TRP A 624 -2.10 4.15 -12.38
C TRP A 624 -0.70 4.71 -12.14
N GLN A 625 0.29 3.83 -12.02
CA GLN A 625 1.65 4.23 -11.68
C GLN A 625 2.36 4.88 -12.86
N SER A 626 2.10 4.42 -14.08
CA SER A 626 2.61 5.07 -15.29
C SER A 626 2.04 6.50 -15.46
N ALA A 627 0.78 6.73 -15.10
CA ALA A 627 0.20 8.07 -15.12
C ALA A 627 0.83 9.01 -14.07
N LEU A 628 1.13 8.50 -12.86
CA LEU A 628 1.87 9.26 -11.84
C LEU A 628 3.31 9.58 -12.28
N MET A 629 3.98 8.65 -12.95
CA MET A 629 5.31 8.89 -13.55
C MET A 629 5.26 9.99 -14.61
N ALA A 630 4.28 9.95 -15.51
CA ALA A 630 4.08 10.99 -16.53
C ALA A 630 3.89 12.38 -15.89
N GLY A 631 3.13 12.49 -14.80
CA GLY A 631 2.98 13.73 -14.04
C GLY A 631 4.30 14.28 -13.49
N HIS A 632 5.15 13.42 -12.92
CA HIS A 632 6.50 13.81 -12.49
C HIS A 632 7.39 14.22 -13.66
N HIS A 633 7.35 13.48 -14.76
CA HIS A 633 8.12 13.78 -15.96
C HIS A 633 7.74 15.13 -16.57
N VAL A 634 6.46 15.50 -16.56
CA VAL A 634 6.02 16.83 -17.02
C VAL A 634 6.54 17.93 -16.09
N LEU A 635 6.44 17.75 -14.78
CA LEU A 635 6.89 18.76 -13.81
C LEU A 635 8.42 18.96 -13.83
N TRP A 636 9.20 17.88 -14.00
CA TRP A 636 10.66 17.98 -14.06
C TRP A 636 11.17 18.43 -15.43
N GLY A 637 10.58 17.92 -16.51
CA GLY A 637 11.01 18.26 -17.87
C GLY A 637 10.66 19.69 -18.26
N SER A 638 9.49 20.20 -17.86
CA SER A 638 9.10 21.60 -18.13
C SER A 638 10.08 22.62 -17.55
N ARG A 639 10.46 22.45 -16.28
CA ARG A 639 11.51 23.27 -15.63
C ARG A 639 12.83 23.21 -16.35
N ARG A 640 13.22 22.03 -16.85
CA ARG A 640 14.48 21.83 -17.56
C ARG A 640 14.47 22.51 -18.93
N VAL A 641 13.38 22.38 -19.69
CA VAL A 641 13.21 23.05 -20.99
C VAL A 641 13.22 24.57 -20.83
N ARG A 642 12.68 25.09 -19.71
CA ARG A 642 12.75 26.52 -19.37
C ARG A 642 14.15 26.97 -18.92
N ALA A 643 14.87 26.11 -18.19
CA ALA A 643 16.23 26.39 -17.71
C ALA A 643 17.30 26.18 -18.80
N ALA A 644 16.99 25.44 -19.86
CA ALA A 644 17.91 25.22 -20.97
C ALA A 644 18.19 26.54 -21.69
N GLY A 645 19.46 26.96 -21.63
CA GLY A 645 19.93 28.17 -22.31
C GLY A 645 19.94 28.04 -23.83
N GLY A 646 20.09 29.18 -24.51
CA GLY A 646 20.17 29.29 -25.97
C GLY A 646 19.39 30.49 -26.47
N GLY A 647 19.84 31.06 -27.60
CA GLY A 647 19.09 32.10 -28.32
C GLY A 647 17.73 31.59 -28.80
N PRO A 648 16.83 32.49 -29.27
CA PRO A 648 15.52 32.11 -29.77
C PRO A 648 15.68 31.05 -30.87
N PRO A 649 14.91 29.94 -30.81
CA PRO A 649 14.97 28.91 -31.85
C PRO A 649 14.59 29.49 -33.21
N ALA A 650 15.15 28.92 -34.28
CA ALA A 650 14.68 29.24 -35.63
C ALA A 650 13.15 28.98 -35.72
N PRO A 651 12.38 29.79 -36.47
CA PRO A 651 10.92 29.68 -36.53
C PRO A 651 10.40 28.28 -36.89
N VAL A 652 11.19 27.51 -37.66
CA VAL A 652 10.88 26.10 -38.01
C VAL A 652 11.02 25.18 -36.80
N ALA A 653 12.09 25.33 -36.01
CA ALA A 653 12.33 24.55 -34.80
C ALA A 653 11.25 24.83 -33.73
N GLU A 654 10.85 26.09 -33.59
CA GLU A 654 9.79 26.49 -32.67
C GLU A 654 8.44 25.90 -33.07
N ARG A 655 8.05 26.02 -34.34
CA ARG A 655 6.81 25.44 -34.87
C ARG A 655 6.77 23.93 -34.66
N ARG A 656 7.89 23.23 -34.92
CA ARG A 656 8.01 21.78 -34.72
C ARG A 656 7.79 21.35 -33.28
N VAL A 657 8.44 22.01 -32.33
CA VAL A 657 8.25 21.72 -30.91
C VAL A 657 6.82 22.04 -30.47
N GLY A 658 6.21 23.10 -31.01
CA GLY A 658 4.80 23.42 -30.78
C GLY A 658 3.84 22.35 -31.31
N GLU A 659 4.06 21.86 -32.54
CA GLU A 659 3.27 20.78 -33.16
C GLU A 659 3.37 19.48 -32.36
N TYR A 660 4.60 19.05 -32.02
CA TYR A 660 4.82 17.82 -31.25
C TYR A 660 4.30 17.95 -29.82
N GLY A 661 4.47 19.12 -29.19
CA GLY A 661 3.91 19.44 -27.88
C GLY A 661 2.38 19.35 -27.86
N ALA A 662 1.71 19.90 -28.87
CA ALA A 662 0.26 19.81 -29.02
C ALA A 662 -0.21 18.35 -29.19
N TRP A 663 0.53 17.55 -29.97
CA TRP A 663 0.26 16.12 -30.15
C TRP A 663 0.37 15.34 -28.83
N VAL A 664 1.43 15.55 -28.04
CA VAL A 664 1.62 14.91 -26.72
C VAL A 664 0.54 15.37 -25.73
N ALA A 665 0.22 16.67 -25.72
CA ALA A 665 -0.83 17.21 -24.86
C ALA A 665 -2.19 16.58 -25.16
N GLU A 666 -2.53 16.38 -26.44
CA GLU A 666 -3.76 15.70 -26.83
C GLU A 666 -3.74 14.21 -26.44
N GLY A 667 -2.60 13.53 -26.60
CA GLY A 667 -2.43 12.16 -26.10
C GLY A 667 -2.70 12.04 -24.59
N LEU A 668 -2.24 13.02 -23.79
CA LEU A 668 -2.49 13.07 -22.35
C LEU A 668 -3.98 13.33 -22.02
N ARG A 669 -4.69 14.14 -22.81
CA ARG A 669 -6.16 14.34 -22.66
C ARG A 669 -6.92 13.06 -22.96
N THR A 670 -6.60 12.38 -24.06
CA THR A 670 -7.19 11.08 -24.43
C THR A 670 -6.91 10.02 -23.36
N ALA A 671 -5.70 10.00 -22.79
CA ALA A 671 -5.41 9.13 -21.66
C ALA A 671 -6.26 9.47 -20.43
N ALA A 672 -6.45 10.77 -20.12
CA ALA A 672 -7.27 11.22 -18.99
C ALA A 672 -8.73 10.74 -19.09
N GLU A 673 -9.31 10.73 -20.28
CA GLU A 673 -10.67 10.22 -20.52
C GLU A 673 -10.82 8.73 -20.17
N ARG A 674 -9.80 7.92 -20.45
CA ARG A 674 -9.81 6.48 -20.12
C ARG A 674 -9.81 6.21 -18.62
N TYR A 675 -9.22 7.11 -17.82
CA TYR A 675 -9.15 6.98 -16.37
C TYR A 675 -10.39 7.56 -15.64
N ASP A 676 -11.20 8.39 -16.29
CA ASP A 676 -12.37 9.09 -15.70
C ASP A 676 -13.68 8.24 -15.75
N VAL A 677 -13.66 7.05 -15.14
CA VAL A 677 -14.66 5.97 -15.38
C VAL A 677 -16.09 6.16 -14.83
N PRO A 678 -16.52 7.19 -14.08
CA PRO A 678 -17.95 7.34 -13.79
C PRO A 678 -18.80 7.87 -14.96
N ARG A 679 -18.21 8.41 -16.03
CA ARG A 679 -18.94 9.23 -17.03
C ARG A 679 -19.14 8.63 -18.41
N SER A 680 -18.49 7.51 -18.77
CA SER A 680 -18.54 7.00 -20.15
C SER A 680 -18.92 5.53 -20.20
N SER A 681 -20.23 5.25 -20.34
CA SER A 681 -20.73 3.93 -20.75
C SER A 681 -20.48 3.63 -22.23
N ALA A 682 -20.07 4.64 -23.00
CA ALA A 682 -19.53 4.50 -24.35
C ALA A 682 -18.01 4.74 -24.28
N GLY A 683 -17.19 3.77 -24.65
CA GLY A 683 -15.75 4.01 -24.79
C GLY A 683 -15.50 5.16 -25.79
N PRO A 684 -14.54 6.07 -25.55
CA PRO A 684 -14.26 7.13 -26.51
C PRO A 684 -13.84 6.49 -27.84
N ALA A 685 -14.51 6.87 -28.93
CA ALA A 685 -14.06 6.56 -30.28
C ALA A 685 -12.63 7.11 -30.43
N GLY A 686 -11.69 6.28 -30.87
CA GLY A 686 -10.27 6.60 -30.92
C GLY A 686 -9.99 7.86 -31.75
N ARG A 687 -9.97 9.03 -31.10
CA ARG A 687 -9.45 10.25 -31.70
C ARG A 687 -7.93 10.09 -31.77
N SER A 688 -7.40 10.04 -32.99
CA SER A 688 -5.97 10.26 -33.18
C SER A 688 -5.64 11.68 -32.72
N PRO A 689 -4.49 11.88 -32.05
CA PRO A 689 -4.11 13.22 -31.60
C PRO A 689 -4.00 14.17 -32.81
N ALA A 690 -4.50 15.40 -32.67
CA ALA A 690 -4.33 16.42 -33.70
C ALA A 690 -2.88 16.93 -33.74
N GLY A 691 -2.28 17.03 -34.93
CA GLY A 691 -0.90 17.50 -35.14
C GLY A 691 0.06 16.42 -35.65
N ALA A 692 1.28 16.82 -36.01
CA ALA A 692 2.33 15.88 -36.40
C ALA A 692 3.02 15.31 -35.14
N GLY A 693 2.94 13.99 -34.95
CA GLY A 693 3.70 13.27 -33.91
C GLY A 693 5.21 13.27 -34.20
N PRO A 694 6.00 12.42 -33.52
CA PRO A 694 7.46 12.40 -33.67
C PRO A 694 7.88 12.17 -35.14
N ARG A 695 8.74 13.04 -35.69
CA ARG A 695 9.26 12.90 -37.07
C ARG A 695 10.76 12.61 -37.06
N THR A 696 11.20 11.77 -38.00
CA THR A 696 12.64 11.47 -38.19
C THR A 696 13.46 12.72 -38.51
N SER A 697 12.86 13.67 -39.24
CA SER A 697 13.44 14.98 -39.56
C SER A 697 13.77 15.84 -38.34
N ASP A 698 13.13 15.58 -37.20
CA ASP A 698 13.33 16.42 -36.01
C ASP A 698 14.73 16.18 -35.39
N SER A 699 15.36 15.05 -35.74
CA SER A 699 16.69 14.66 -35.28
C SER A 699 17.84 15.23 -36.10
N SER A 700 17.57 15.73 -37.31
CA SER A 700 18.56 16.32 -38.22
C SER A 700 18.47 17.84 -38.33
N LEU A 701 17.45 18.47 -37.73
CA LEU A 701 17.26 19.92 -37.75
C LEU A 701 18.37 20.62 -36.98
N ASP A 702 19.08 21.57 -37.57
CA ASP A 702 20.11 22.36 -36.87
C ASP A 702 19.44 23.41 -35.96
N ALA A 703 19.49 23.19 -34.64
CA ALA A 703 18.72 23.96 -33.66
C ALA A 703 19.51 24.19 -32.35
N PRO A 704 19.13 25.18 -31.53
CA PRO A 704 19.78 25.41 -30.24
C PRO A 704 19.51 24.26 -29.24
N PRO A 705 20.34 24.11 -28.18
CA PRO A 705 20.20 23.05 -27.16
C PRO A 705 18.81 22.95 -26.53
N ARG A 706 18.12 24.09 -26.36
CA ARG A 706 16.75 24.16 -25.85
C ARG A 706 15.76 23.35 -26.69
N TYR A 707 15.93 23.32 -28.01
CA TYR A 707 15.11 22.50 -28.92
C TYR A 707 15.29 21.01 -28.65
N TYR A 708 16.52 20.50 -28.62
CA TYR A 708 16.76 19.08 -28.38
C TYR A 708 16.38 18.65 -26.96
N THR A 709 16.50 19.54 -25.98
CA THR A 709 15.99 19.30 -24.62
C THR A 709 14.47 19.11 -24.64
N ALA A 710 13.73 19.96 -25.37
CA ALA A 710 12.29 19.83 -25.54
C ALA A 710 11.90 18.55 -26.30
N VAL A 711 12.58 18.24 -27.40
CA VAL A 711 12.33 17.02 -28.19
C VAL A 711 12.59 15.76 -27.37
N ALA A 712 13.73 15.68 -26.66
CA ALA A 712 14.04 14.53 -25.81
C ALA A 712 13.00 14.36 -24.69
N TRP A 713 12.55 15.46 -24.09
CA TRP A 713 11.46 15.42 -23.10
C TRP A 713 10.15 14.91 -23.69
N LEU A 714 9.76 15.37 -24.90
CA LEU A 714 8.55 14.91 -25.58
C LEU A 714 8.64 13.43 -26.00
N ASP A 715 9.80 12.96 -26.47
CA ASP A 715 10.04 11.54 -26.80
C ASP A 715 9.80 10.63 -25.58
N PHE A 716 10.26 11.10 -24.43
CA PHE A 716 10.05 10.41 -23.16
C PHE A 716 8.58 10.38 -22.70
N LEU A 717 7.83 11.46 -22.91
CA LEU A 717 6.39 11.50 -22.63
C LEU A 717 5.59 10.64 -23.62
N THR A 718 6.01 10.59 -24.89
CA THR A 718 5.45 9.69 -25.90
C THR A 718 5.62 8.23 -25.46
N ALA A 719 6.79 7.85 -24.93
CA ALA A 719 6.99 6.52 -24.39
C ALA A 719 6.09 6.21 -23.17
N ASP A 720 5.79 7.20 -22.32
CA ASP A 720 4.83 7.04 -21.22
C ASP A 720 3.39 6.82 -21.74
N LEU A 721 2.97 7.56 -22.77
CA LEU A 721 1.67 7.40 -23.43
C LEU A 721 1.50 6.00 -24.03
N VAL A 722 2.54 5.49 -24.70
CA VAL A 722 2.53 4.12 -25.25
C VAL A 722 2.39 3.08 -24.14
N ARG A 723 3.09 3.24 -23.00
CA ARG A 723 2.96 2.35 -21.84
C ARG A 723 1.56 2.39 -21.22
N MET A 724 0.98 3.58 -21.09
CA MET A 724 -0.39 3.75 -20.58
C MET A 724 -1.44 3.14 -21.53
N ALA A 725 -1.22 3.21 -22.85
CA ALA A 725 -2.11 2.60 -23.83
C ALA A 725 -2.05 1.06 -23.78
N ALA A 726 -0.85 0.47 -23.84
CA ALA A 726 -0.63 -0.98 -23.86
C ALA A 726 -1.12 -1.71 -22.59
N SER A 727 -1.23 -0.98 -21.48
CA SER A 727 -1.71 -1.52 -20.20
C SER A 727 -3.24 -1.49 -20.05
N HIS A 728 -3.97 -0.84 -20.96
CA HIS A 728 -5.43 -0.72 -20.86
C HIS A 728 -6.14 -2.01 -21.30
N PRO A 729 -7.11 -2.54 -20.52
CA PRO A 729 -7.77 -3.82 -20.81
C PRO A 729 -8.47 -3.86 -22.17
N ALA A 730 -8.93 -2.72 -22.68
CA ALA A 730 -9.60 -2.60 -23.98
C ALA A 730 -8.70 -2.93 -25.21
N GLN A 731 -7.36 -2.85 -25.08
CA GLN A 731 -6.44 -3.15 -26.19
C GLN A 731 -5.92 -4.60 -26.19
N ARG A 732 -6.09 -5.37 -25.09
CA ARG A 732 -5.72 -6.80 -25.07
C ARG A 732 -6.76 -7.72 -25.72
N LEU A 733 -7.91 -7.18 -26.12
CA LEU A 733 -8.93 -7.88 -26.91
C LEU A 733 -8.69 -7.76 -28.43
N VAL A 734 -7.63 -7.05 -28.85
CA VAL A 734 -7.27 -6.86 -30.26
C VAL A 734 -5.78 -7.18 -30.48
N THR A 735 -5.42 -8.41 -30.14
CA THR A 735 -4.33 -9.15 -30.77
C THR A 735 -4.80 -10.61 -30.80
N PRO A 736 -4.81 -11.27 -31.97
CA PRO A 736 -5.26 -12.66 -32.08
C PRO A 736 -4.45 -13.61 -31.21
#